data_AF-A0A7Y5HYW1-F1
#
_entry.id   AF-A0A7Y5HYW1-F1
#
_cell.length_a   1.000
_cell.length_b   1.000
_cell.length_c   1.000
_cell.angle_alpha   90.00
_cell.angle_beta   90.00
_cell.angle_gamma   90.00
#
_symmetry.space_group_name_H-M   'P 1'
#
loop_
_entity.id
_entity.type
_entity.pdbx_description
1 polymer ?
#
loop_
_entity_poly.entity_id
_entity_poly.type
_entity_poly.pdbx_seq_one_letter_code
_entity_poly.pdbx_strand_id
1 'polypeptide(L)'
;ATQAYRKLLPTEDVDVGDFDALIRILQTDQPLEAAAVSTLAWERYDEPRHLVQALTLYVSRSQWADVKRLLGQIDPAPQATRHALARLRKEPEFLRLAGTYYQNTGQHQQARQYYEAGLQASPQSSAMRHALLWLFIDSNDTVALRELLALHEPAWSQDEEVHDALASAYQALSLPTVALERYLQPRIASHQTDLLWLMNYADALDQNQQSDRAWRLRRHLLSAEWQKARQNDRGPRLSHAQARARWLTEEGLDEVRRLARTRLQLMQRPGDAGLETLRELLRLDRDARGGFSNAAAETAIGWLQDAGEYSAERGFLWHQYARSHSLRSNRPLWAEITVALAEKDKAATGQLLETFDERLPRYDRVNAAAAVGDIRRAQTAAFETQGDQPDDNPIHLQLTENLLAFSDHAGAQVIARQLDSIDEHEASAQLHLALTPRLFLDLRLLHIDRRSRLPQTVYNPSSEDALQAELRWQYPNGSTLLRIARRESLTGYTPLQLEQELRLDNRLTLRLDLGTQLPTQESLVLRMGGMKDRLGASLRYQPTRLDQFMVEHWRDRYQLQTGGHLGSGRHTALSYTHTYRLDAPTVDVGAFWSNHAYRRNDPAGLAGADLAYLRYLPPQSFPAGASYFLPDNFSFYGIQLTTNMRFERDYTRAMRPFAAVARTWHSRQGPGYSLRLGLAGSLLGTDHLSLVWSLGKSGTQSPGLTREIQLNYRNHY
;
A
#
# COMPACT_ATOMS: atom_id res chain seq x y z
N ALA A 1 57.69 25.95 -16.06
CA ALA A 1 57.68 25.71 -14.62
C ALA A 1 57.43 24.23 -14.28
N THR A 2 56.29 23.65 -14.69
CA THR A 2 55.89 22.27 -14.34
C THR A 2 56.91 21.18 -14.72
N GLN A 3 57.50 21.25 -15.91
CA GLN A 3 58.55 20.30 -16.33
C GLN A 3 59.86 20.43 -15.53
N ALA A 4 60.16 21.61 -14.97
CA ALA A 4 61.36 21.80 -14.15
C ALA A 4 61.18 21.14 -12.78
N TYR A 5 60.03 21.37 -12.14
CA TYR A 5 59.69 20.71 -10.88
C TYR A 5 59.56 19.18 -11.02
N ARG A 6 58.95 18.67 -12.12
CA ARG A 6 58.90 17.22 -12.39
C ARG A 6 60.28 16.56 -12.48
N LYS A 7 61.28 17.27 -13.01
CA LYS A 7 62.67 16.79 -13.09
C LYS A 7 63.42 16.91 -11.77
N LEU A 8 62.96 17.79 -10.86
CA LEU A 8 63.53 17.95 -9.53
C LEU A 8 63.09 16.81 -8.60
N LEU A 9 61.82 16.39 -8.64
CA LEU A 9 61.25 15.36 -7.73
C LEU A 9 62.12 14.11 -7.43
N PRO A 10 62.87 13.53 -8.38
CA PRO A 10 63.70 12.34 -8.13
C PRO A 10 65.04 12.63 -7.43
N THR A 11 65.46 13.89 -7.27
CA THR A 11 66.77 14.23 -6.68
C THR A 11 66.74 14.18 -5.15
N GLU A 12 67.91 13.93 -4.53
CA GLU A 12 68.05 13.89 -3.08
C GLU A 12 67.85 15.27 -2.42
N ASP A 13 68.18 16.37 -3.13
CA ASP A 13 68.14 17.76 -2.65
C ASP A 13 66.76 18.45 -2.73
N VAL A 14 65.69 17.72 -3.08
CA VAL A 14 64.34 18.30 -3.11
C VAL A 14 63.88 18.67 -1.70
N ASP A 15 63.30 19.86 -1.56
CA ASP A 15 62.67 20.31 -0.33
C ASP A 15 61.14 20.12 -0.37
N VAL A 16 60.49 20.12 0.80
CA VAL A 16 59.02 20.10 0.93
C VAL A 16 58.37 21.26 0.16
N GLY A 17 59.04 22.43 0.12
CA GLY A 17 58.56 23.59 -0.63
C GLY A 17 58.43 23.35 -2.14
N ASP A 18 59.29 22.51 -2.72
CA ASP A 18 59.23 22.15 -4.15
C ASP A 18 58.01 21.28 -4.46
N PHE A 19 57.67 20.36 -3.55
CA PHE A 19 56.43 19.59 -3.62
C PHE A 19 55.21 20.51 -3.53
N ASP A 20 55.18 21.42 -2.55
CA ASP A 20 54.07 22.37 -2.36
C ASP A 20 53.86 23.29 -3.59
N ALA A 21 54.95 23.71 -4.24
CA ALA A 21 54.90 24.49 -5.47
C ALA A 21 54.33 23.69 -6.64
N LEU A 22 54.79 22.45 -6.83
CA LEU A 22 54.32 21.60 -7.93
C LEU A 22 52.86 21.19 -7.75
N ILE A 23 52.45 20.79 -6.54
CA ILE A 23 51.07 20.39 -6.26
C ILE A 23 50.10 21.53 -6.61
N ARG A 24 50.42 22.76 -6.17
CA ARG A 24 49.60 23.95 -6.47
C ARG A 24 49.49 24.26 -7.96
N ILE A 25 50.53 24.00 -8.75
CA ILE A 25 50.48 24.16 -10.22
C ILE A 25 49.59 23.09 -10.85
N LEU A 26 49.67 21.85 -10.37
CA LEU A 26 48.95 20.71 -10.95
C LEU A 26 47.48 20.64 -10.51
N GLN A 27 47.12 21.22 -9.38
CA GLN A 27 45.82 21.00 -8.72
C GLN A 27 44.61 21.31 -9.61
N THR A 28 44.70 22.35 -10.45
CA THR A 28 43.58 22.78 -11.32
C THR A 28 43.47 21.92 -12.57
N ASP A 29 44.57 21.73 -13.30
CA ASP A 29 44.55 21.12 -14.63
C ASP A 29 44.76 19.60 -14.59
N GLN A 30 45.51 19.09 -13.60
CA GLN A 30 45.94 17.70 -13.49
C GLN A 30 45.80 17.19 -12.04
N PRO A 31 44.58 17.16 -11.48
CA PRO A 31 44.35 16.91 -10.05
C PRO A 31 44.76 15.51 -9.59
N LEU A 32 44.69 14.49 -10.46
CA LEU A 32 45.16 13.14 -10.13
C LEU A 32 46.68 13.07 -10.05
N GLU A 33 47.37 13.83 -10.91
CA GLU A 33 48.83 13.94 -10.81
C GLU A 33 49.22 14.73 -9.57
N ALA A 34 48.51 15.81 -9.25
CA ALA A 34 48.69 16.53 -7.99
C ALA A 34 48.51 15.58 -6.77
N ALA A 35 47.51 14.69 -6.80
CA ALA A 35 47.28 13.70 -5.74
C ALA A 35 48.43 12.70 -5.60
N ALA A 36 49.00 12.25 -6.73
CA ALA A 36 50.17 11.37 -6.74
C ALA A 36 51.42 12.08 -6.19
N VAL A 37 51.63 13.35 -6.54
CA VAL A 37 52.73 14.17 -6.01
C VAL A 37 52.55 14.42 -4.50
N SER A 38 51.32 14.72 -4.04
CA SER A 38 51.00 14.84 -2.61
C SER A 38 51.23 13.52 -1.85
N THR A 39 50.92 12.38 -2.47
CA THR A 39 51.21 11.05 -1.90
C THR A 39 52.72 10.87 -1.70
N LEU A 40 53.52 11.18 -2.73
CA LEU A 40 54.97 11.06 -2.67
C LEU A 40 55.58 11.99 -1.61
N ALA A 41 55.06 13.22 -1.47
CA ALA A 41 55.47 14.16 -0.43
C ALA A 41 55.19 13.60 0.97
N TRP A 42 53.99 13.03 1.19
CA TRP A 42 53.64 12.39 2.46
C TRP A 42 54.54 11.18 2.75
N GLU A 43 54.76 10.32 1.76
CA GLU A 43 55.64 9.16 1.91
C GLU A 43 57.08 9.57 2.24
N ARG A 44 57.58 10.74 1.78
CA ARG A 44 58.96 11.19 2.04
C ARG A 44 59.12 11.94 3.36
N TYR A 45 58.19 12.83 3.72
CA TYR A 45 58.32 13.74 4.87
C TYR A 45 57.35 13.47 6.03
N ASP A 46 56.37 12.58 5.86
CA ASP A 46 55.37 12.20 6.88
C ASP A 46 54.63 13.40 7.51
N GLU A 47 54.29 14.38 6.69
CA GLU A 47 53.51 15.53 7.09
C GLU A 47 51.99 15.30 6.83
N PRO A 48 51.12 15.43 7.84
CA PRO A 48 49.67 15.20 7.71
C PRO A 48 48.99 16.00 6.59
N ARG A 49 49.45 17.24 6.34
CA ARG A 49 48.88 18.11 5.31
C ARG A 49 48.96 17.50 3.90
N HIS A 50 50.06 16.83 3.56
CA HIS A 50 50.23 16.20 2.25
C HIS A 50 49.32 14.98 2.09
N LEU A 51 49.12 14.19 3.15
CA LEU A 51 48.15 13.10 3.15
C LEU A 51 46.73 13.63 2.96
N VAL A 52 46.33 14.65 3.74
CA VAL A 52 45.00 15.27 3.64
C VAL A 52 44.76 15.82 2.24
N GLN A 53 45.77 16.46 1.64
CA GLN A 53 45.68 16.98 0.27
C GLN A 53 45.54 15.86 -0.77
N ALA A 54 46.33 14.79 -0.66
CA ALA A 54 46.23 13.62 -1.52
C ALA A 54 44.83 12.99 -1.43
N LEU A 55 44.36 12.73 -0.20
CA LEU A 55 43.03 12.19 0.08
C LEU A 55 41.91 13.09 -0.46
N THR A 56 42.01 14.41 -0.29
CA THR A 56 41.02 15.37 -0.82
C THR A 56 40.88 15.22 -2.33
N LEU A 57 41.99 15.16 -3.05
CA LEU A 57 41.99 15.05 -4.51
C LEU A 57 41.45 13.70 -4.98
N TYR A 58 41.87 12.60 -4.35
CA TYR A 58 41.34 11.26 -4.68
C TYR A 58 39.85 11.12 -4.38
N VAL A 59 39.38 11.59 -3.22
CA VAL A 59 37.95 11.57 -2.84
C VAL A 59 37.12 12.40 -3.81
N SER A 60 37.58 13.60 -4.20
CA SER A 60 36.87 14.47 -5.15
C SER A 60 36.69 13.86 -6.56
N ARG A 61 37.49 12.84 -6.89
CA ARG A 61 37.46 12.12 -8.17
C ARG A 61 37.03 10.67 -8.02
N SER A 62 36.44 10.32 -6.87
CA SER A 62 35.92 8.99 -6.55
C SER A 62 36.95 7.86 -6.73
N GLN A 63 38.25 8.15 -6.54
CA GLN A 63 39.33 7.17 -6.65
C GLN A 63 39.47 6.35 -5.35
N TRP A 64 38.43 5.58 -5.01
CA TRP A 64 38.34 4.88 -3.74
C TRP A 64 39.43 3.82 -3.52
N ALA A 65 39.97 3.24 -4.60
CA ALA A 65 41.07 2.28 -4.53
C ALA A 65 42.36 2.92 -4.00
N ASP A 66 42.68 4.14 -4.45
CA ASP A 66 43.85 4.90 -3.99
C ASP A 66 43.67 5.38 -2.54
N VAL A 67 42.46 5.82 -2.18
CA VAL A 67 42.14 6.18 -0.79
C VAL A 67 42.33 4.97 0.13
N LYS A 68 41.83 3.79 -0.27
CA LYS A 68 42.03 2.54 0.49
C LYS A 68 43.50 2.22 0.69
N ARG A 69 44.32 2.37 -0.35
CA ARG A 69 45.77 2.12 -0.31
C ARG A 69 46.44 3.04 0.71
N LEU A 70 46.16 4.35 0.66
CA LEU A 70 46.73 5.34 1.59
C LEU A 70 46.29 5.09 3.03
N LEU A 71 45.00 4.84 3.26
CA LEU A 71 44.49 4.55 4.60
C LEU A 71 45.09 3.26 5.18
N GLY A 72 45.42 2.29 4.32
CA GLY A 72 46.10 1.04 4.71
C GLY A 72 47.58 1.19 5.07
N GLN A 73 48.22 2.31 4.71
CA GLN A 73 49.62 2.62 5.07
C GLN A 73 49.75 3.30 6.44
N ILE A 74 48.63 3.67 7.07
CA ILE A 74 48.58 4.33 8.38
C ILE A 74 48.82 3.29 9.48
N ASP A 75 49.75 3.59 10.39
CA ASP A 75 50.04 2.73 11.53
C ASP A 75 49.09 3.05 12.71
N PRO A 76 48.26 2.08 13.16
CA PRO A 76 47.36 2.27 14.29
C PRO A 76 48.06 2.22 15.66
N ALA A 77 49.34 1.84 15.73
CA ALA A 77 50.05 1.71 17.00
C ALA A 77 50.17 3.07 17.72
N PRO A 78 49.87 3.15 19.04
CA PRO A 78 49.94 4.41 19.80
C PRO A 78 51.33 5.06 19.83
N GLN A 79 52.39 4.26 19.61
CA GLN A 79 53.79 4.68 19.65
C GLN A 79 54.43 4.82 18.27
N ALA A 80 53.65 4.69 17.18
CA ALA A 80 54.19 4.84 15.84
C ALA A 80 54.82 6.23 15.66
N THR A 81 56.05 6.26 15.13
CA THR A 81 56.78 7.51 14.85
C THR A 81 56.51 8.04 13.45
N ARG A 82 56.15 7.16 12.50
CA ARG A 82 55.83 7.49 11.11
C ARG A 82 54.43 7.01 10.71
N HIS A 83 53.71 7.78 9.89
CA HIS A 83 52.34 7.51 9.44
C HIS A 83 51.37 7.22 10.59
N ALA A 84 51.60 7.84 11.76
CA ALA A 84 50.90 7.52 12.99
C ALA A 84 49.45 8.01 13.00
N LEU A 85 48.50 7.09 13.21
CA LEU A 85 47.07 7.43 13.31
C LEU A 85 46.78 8.46 14.41
N ALA A 86 47.53 8.44 15.51
CA ALA A 86 47.36 9.37 16.63
C ALA A 86 47.58 10.84 16.23
N ARG A 87 48.48 11.12 15.28
CA ARG A 87 48.68 12.47 14.74
C ARG A 87 47.52 12.86 13.82
N LEU A 88 47.13 11.95 12.93
CA LEU A 88 46.08 12.19 11.95
C LEU A 88 44.69 12.37 12.58
N ARG A 89 44.40 11.69 13.69
CA ARG A 89 43.14 11.86 14.44
C ARG A 89 42.93 13.27 15.02
N LYS A 90 43.98 14.09 15.10
CA LYS A 90 43.85 15.49 15.52
C LYS A 90 43.43 16.43 14.38
N GLU A 91 43.53 15.97 13.13
CA GLU A 91 43.19 16.75 11.94
C GLU A 91 41.72 16.51 11.54
N PRO A 92 40.82 17.51 11.66
CA PRO A 92 39.40 17.33 11.36
C PRO A 92 39.13 16.94 9.89
N GLU A 93 39.90 17.49 8.94
CA GLU A 93 39.76 17.15 7.52
C GLU A 93 40.16 15.70 7.23
N PHE A 94 41.17 15.16 7.92
CA PHE A 94 41.49 13.73 7.80
C PHE A 94 40.32 12.86 8.26
N LEU A 95 39.72 13.19 9.41
CA LEU A 95 38.56 12.46 9.95
C LEU A 95 37.38 12.51 8.96
N ARG A 96 37.11 13.66 8.35
CA ARG A 96 36.08 13.81 7.30
C ARG A 96 36.34 12.93 6.09
N LEU A 97 37.57 12.96 5.56
CA LEU A 97 37.94 12.22 4.35
C LEU A 97 37.92 10.71 4.59
N ALA A 98 38.42 10.26 5.74
CA ALA A 98 38.32 8.86 6.16
C ALA A 98 36.85 8.45 6.32
N GLY A 99 36.02 9.26 6.97
CA GLY A 99 34.58 9.04 7.09
C GLY A 99 33.89 8.93 5.72
N THR A 100 34.23 9.83 4.78
CA THR A 100 33.68 9.85 3.41
C THR A 100 34.01 8.55 2.67
N TYR A 101 35.23 8.06 2.81
CA TYR A 101 35.64 6.77 2.24
C TYR A 101 34.84 5.60 2.84
N TYR A 102 34.69 5.55 4.18
CA TYR A 102 33.94 4.48 4.82
C TYR A 102 32.44 4.54 4.47
N GLN A 103 31.85 5.73 4.33
CA GLN A 103 30.48 5.91 3.87
C GLN A 103 30.29 5.37 2.44
N ASN A 104 31.15 5.79 1.50
CA ASN A 104 31.08 5.37 0.10
C ASN A 104 31.42 3.89 -0.13
N THR A 105 32.10 3.24 0.83
CA THR A 105 32.38 1.80 0.79
C THR A 105 31.39 0.96 1.59
N GLY A 106 30.31 1.57 2.13
CA GLY A 106 29.24 0.87 2.86
C GLY A 106 29.56 0.52 4.32
N GLN A 107 30.66 1.02 4.86
CA GLN A 107 31.10 0.80 6.25
C GLN A 107 30.58 1.91 7.18
N HIS A 108 29.24 2.05 7.26
CA HIS A 108 28.57 3.18 7.92
C HIS A 108 28.93 3.35 9.40
N GLN A 109 29.12 2.25 10.15
CA GLN A 109 29.50 2.31 11.56
C GLN A 109 30.90 2.93 11.76
N GLN A 110 31.84 2.63 10.87
CA GLN A 110 33.16 3.26 10.91
C GLN A 110 33.07 4.71 10.49
N ALA A 111 32.32 5.01 9.42
CA ALA A 111 32.07 6.39 8.98
C ALA A 111 31.51 7.25 10.12
N ARG A 112 30.53 6.72 10.87
CA ARG A 112 29.94 7.37 12.04
C ARG A 112 30.99 7.73 13.09
N GLN A 113 31.85 6.78 13.46
CA GLN A 113 32.90 7.02 14.45
C GLN A 113 33.86 8.14 14.00
N TYR A 114 34.24 8.17 12.73
CA TYR A 114 35.11 9.22 12.19
C TYR A 114 34.43 10.59 12.16
N TYR A 115 33.16 10.66 11.76
CA TYR A 115 32.41 11.92 11.75
C TYR A 115 32.10 12.44 13.15
N GLU A 116 31.72 11.58 14.09
CA GLU A 116 31.49 11.97 15.49
C GLU A 116 32.79 12.48 16.14
N ALA A 117 33.92 11.80 15.91
CA ALA A 117 35.23 12.28 16.36
C ALA A 117 35.61 13.63 15.70
N GLY A 118 35.32 13.80 14.41
CA GLY A 118 35.56 15.04 13.68
C GLY A 118 34.72 16.20 14.20
N LEU A 119 33.45 15.92 14.52
CA LEU A 119 32.53 16.91 15.07
C LEU A 119 32.89 17.28 16.51
N GLN A 120 33.39 16.35 17.32
CA GLN A 120 33.95 16.64 18.64
C GLN A 120 35.19 17.54 18.55
N ALA A 121 36.07 17.29 17.56
CA ALA A 121 37.25 18.11 17.33
C ALA A 121 36.92 19.50 16.76
N SER A 122 35.87 19.62 15.94
CA SER A 122 35.41 20.88 15.35
C SER A 122 33.87 21.01 15.39
N PRO A 123 33.28 21.41 16.54
CA PRO A 123 31.81 21.47 16.71
C PRO A 123 31.10 22.48 15.80
N GLN A 124 31.85 23.46 15.28
CA GLN A 124 31.34 24.50 14.39
C GLN A 124 31.49 24.18 12.90
N SER A 125 32.11 23.05 12.54
CA SER A 125 32.31 22.67 11.14
C SER A 125 30.98 22.31 10.46
N SER A 126 30.50 23.17 9.55
CA SER A 126 29.31 22.87 8.73
C SER A 126 29.53 21.60 7.92
N ALA A 127 30.73 21.37 7.38
CA ALA A 127 31.07 20.15 6.64
C ALA A 127 30.89 18.86 7.46
N MET A 128 31.22 18.84 8.76
CA MET A 128 30.99 17.65 9.61
C MET A 128 29.51 17.43 9.86
N ARG A 129 28.77 18.51 10.12
CA ARG A 129 27.31 18.46 10.34
C ARG A 129 26.61 17.87 9.12
N HIS A 130 26.97 18.34 7.93
CA HIS A 130 26.49 17.80 6.66
C HIS A 130 26.83 16.32 6.49
N ALA A 131 28.10 15.95 6.69
CA ALA A 131 28.55 14.58 6.50
C ALA A 131 27.81 13.60 7.43
N LEU A 132 27.55 14.00 8.68
CA LEU A 132 26.82 13.18 9.65
C LEU A 132 25.32 13.08 9.32
N LEU A 133 24.67 14.17 8.89
CA LEU A 133 23.28 14.15 8.43
C LEU A 133 23.13 13.23 7.21
N TRP A 134 23.96 13.40 6.18
CA TRP A 134 23.94 12.57 4.98
C TRP A 134 24.27 11.11 5.27
N LEU A 135 25.17 10.81 6.21
CA LEU A 135 25.43 9.43 6.62
C LEU A 135 24.16 8.74 7.13
N PHE A 136 23.39 9.39 7.99
CA PHE A 136 22.17 8.81 8.54
C PHE A 136 21.03 8.74 7.52
N ILE A 137 20.93 9.70 6.61
CA ILE A 137 20.00 9.66 5.47
C ILE A 137 20.34 8.48 4.56
N ASP A 138 21.59 8.36 4.11
CA ASP A 138 22.04 7.32 3.18
C ASP A 138 21.95 5.91 3.77
N SER A 139 22.15 5.78 5.08
CA SER A 139 22.03 4.50 5.80
C SER A 139 20.61 4.17 6.27
N ASN A 140 19.65 5.06 6.01
CA ASN A 140 18.26 4.96 6.46
C ASN A 140 18.11 4.68 7.97
N ASP A 141 18.99 5.26 8.80
CA ASP A 141 18.97 5.09 10.25
C ASP A 141 18.12 6.19 10.91
N THR A 142 16.80 6.10 10.72
CA THR A 142 15.83 7.11 11.18
C THR A 142 15.87 7.33 12.69
N VAL A 143 16.21 6.30 13.47
CA VAL A 143 16.33 6.37 14.93
C VAL A 143 17.50 7.27 15.31
N ALA A 144 18.70 6.97 14.80
CA ALA A 144 19.89 7.78 15.08
C ALA A 144 19.76 9.21 14.54
N LEU A 145 19.10 9.38 13.38
CA LEU A 145 18.82 10.70 12.81
C LEU A 145 17.91 11.53 13.73
N ARG A 146 16.84 10.92 14.26
CA ARG A 146 15.91 11.59 15.19
C ARG A 146 16.60 12.00 16.48
N GLU A 147 17.43 11.11 17.05
CA GLU A 147 18.24 11.43 18.24
C GLU A 147 19.21 12.59 17.99
N LEU A 148 19.90 12.59 16.85
CA LEU A 148 20.82 13.66 16.46
C LEU A 148 20.08 15.00 16.32
N LEU A 149 18.94 15.01 15.62
CA LEU A 149 18.16 16.24 15.44
C LEU A 149 17.61 16.75 16.76
N ALA A 150 17.09 15.87 17.63
CA ALA A 150 16.59 16.27 18.95
C ALA A 150 17.66 16.97 19.80
N LEU A 151 18.92 16.55 19.68
CA LEU A 151 20.03 17.13 20.44
C LEU A 151 20.64 18.37 19.79
N HIS A 152 20.76 18.40 18.47
CA HIS A 152 21.60 19.38 17.77
C HIS A 152 20.85 20.36 16.85
N GLU A 153 19.64 20.03 16.41
CA GLU A 153 18.89 20.87 15.46
C GLU A 153 18.69 22.31 15.96
N PRO A 154 18.35 22.59 17.24
CA PRO A 154 18.13 23.97 17.69
C PRO A 154 19.35 24.88 17.52
N ALA A 155 20.56 24.31 17.63
CA ALA A 155 21.80 25.04 17.42
C ALA A 155 22.19 25.09 15.93
N TRP A 156 21.98 23.99 15.19
CA TRP A 156 22.38 23.89 13.78
C TRP A 156 21.45 24.68 12.85
N SER A 157 20.19 24.89 13.22
CA SER A 157 19.25 25.70 12.43
C SER A 157 19.58 27.18 12.38
N GLN A 158 20.49 27.67 13.22
CA GLN A 158 21.00 29.04 13.16
C GLN A 158 21.98 29.24 11.99
N ASP A 159 22.50 28.17 11.40
CA ASP A 159 23.48 28.17 10.32
C ASP A 159 22.79 27.85 8.98
N GLU A 160 22.69 28.84 8.10
CA GLU A 160 22.02 28.69 6.80
C GLU A 160 22.68 27.66 5.89
N GLU A 161 23.96 27.36 6.07
CA GLU A 161 24.65 26.37 5.25
C GLU A 161 24.05 24.97 5.45
N VAL A 162 23.58 24.64 6.66
CA VAL A 162 23.10 23.29 7.02
C VAL A 162 21.62 23.09 6.70
N HIS A 163 20.89 24.14 6.33
CA HIS A 163 19.44 24.09 6.12
C HIS A 163 19.02 23.06 5.05
N ASP A 164 19.78 22.89 3.98
CA ASP A 164 19.44 21.94 2.91
C ASP A 164 19.56 20.49 3.41
N ALA A 165 20.57 20.21 4.25
CA ALA A 165 20.75 18.91 4.88
C ALA A 165 19.70 18.67 5.98
N LEU A 166 19.33 19.69 6.76
CA LEU A 166 18.24 19.60 7.75
C LEU A 166 16.89 19.35 7.08
N ALA A 167 16.59 20.04 5.97
CA ALA A 167 15.38 19.80 5.19
C ALA A 167 15.33 18.34 4.70
N SER A 168 16.44 17.85 4.12
CA SER A 168 16.56 16.48 3.64
C SER A 168 16.44 15.45 4.77
N ALA A 169 16.98 15.75 5.96
CA ALA A 169 16.85 14.91 7.14
C ALA A 169 15.39 14.79 7.60
N TYR A 170 14.64 15.89 7.67
CA TYR A 170 13.21 15.84 7.98
C TYR A 170 12.41 15.12 6.89
N GLN A 171 12.75 15.26 5.61
CA GLN A 171 12.14 14.45 4.55
C GLN A 171 12.42 12.96 4.73
N ALA A 172 13.65 12.56 5.08
CA ALA A 172 14.02 11.17 5.36
C ALA A 172 13.26 10.59 6.58
N LEU A 173 12.98 11.42 7.58
CA LEU A 173 12.12 11.06 8.72
C LEU A 173 10.62 11.05 8.39
N SER A 174 10.23 11.24 7.12
CA SER A 174 8.83 11.38 6.68
C SER A 174 8.10 12.56 7.34
N LEU A 175 8.82 13.64 7.64
CA LEU A 175 8.34 14.89 8.24
C LEU A 175 8.41 16.12 7.29
N PRO A 176 7.82 16.07 6.07
CA PRO A 176 7.94 17.15 5.10
C PRO A 176 7.34 18.51 5.51
N THR A 177 6.37 18.60 6.43
CA THR A 177 5.86 19.91 6.88
C THR A 177 6.97 20.72 7.56
N VAL A 178 7.74 20.09 8.44
CA VAL A 178 8.89 20.73 9.09
C VAL A 178 9.95 21.13 8.06
N ALA A 179 10.27 20.25 7.11
CA ALA A 179 11.20 20.54 6.03
C ALA A 179 10.75 21.77 5.20
N LEU A 180 9.48 21.80 4.81
CA LEU A 180 8.89 22.85 4.00
C LEU A 180 8.83 24.18 4.72
N GLU A 181 8.20 24.24 5.90
CA GLU A 181 7.91 25.50 6.58
C GLU A 181 9.17 26.14 7.17
N ARG A 182 10.08 25.31 7.72
CA ARG A 182 11.21 25.80 8.49
C ARG A 182 12.46 26.08 7.64
N TYR A 183 12.72 25.29 6.60
CA TYR A 183 13.98 25.35 5.85
C TYR A 183 13.83 25.63 4.36
N LEU A 184 12.77 25.15 3.69
CA LEU A 184 12.65 25.28 2.23
C LEU A 184 11.86 26.53 1.79
N GLN A 185 10.60 26.68 2.22
CA GLN A 185 9.71 27.76 1.77
C GLN A 185 10.31 29.17 1.99
N PRO A 186 10.96 29.49 3.13
CA PRO A 186 11.54 30.82 3.33
C PRO A 186 12.65 31.16 2.32
N ARG A 187 13.32 30.15 1.75
CA ARG A 187 14.49 30.30 0.88
C ARG A 187 14.17 30.10 -0.61
N ILE A 188 12.90 29.98 -0.99
CA ILE A 188 12.51 29.80 -2.39
C ILE A 188 12.94 30.97 -3.29
N ALA A 189 12.96 32.19 -2.75
CA ALA A 189 13.31 33.38 -3.51
C ALA A 189 14.78 33.42 -3.92
N SER A 190 15.70 32.93 -3.08
CA SER A 190 17.13 32.86 -3.39
C SER A 190 17.50 31.68 -4.28
N HIS A 191 16.66 30.63 -4.36
CA HIS A 191 16.93 29.39 -5.09
C HIS A 191 16.11 29.19 -6.37
N GLN A 192 15.48 30.25 -6.91
CA GLN A 192 14.60 30.15 -8.10
C GLN A 192 15.26 29.60 -9.37
N THR A 193 16.59 29.58 -9.45
CA THR A 193 17.34 29.09 -10.61
C THR A 193 18.09 27.78 -10.35
N ASP A 194 18.10 27.31 -9.10
CA ASP A 194 18.76 26.06 -8.72
C ASP A 194 17.84 24.87 -8.97
N LEU A 195 18.16 24.10 -10.02
CA LEU A 195 17.41 22.92 -10.40
C LEU A 195 17.35 21.87 -9.29
N LEU A 196 18.48 21.59 -8.61
CA LEU A 196 18.56 20.49 -7.64
C LEU A 196 17.77 20.85 -6.38
N TRP A 197 17.92 22.10 -5.92
CA TRP A 197 17.16 22.61 -4.79
C TRP A 197 15.65 22.60 -5.08
N LEU A 198 15.22 23.07 -6.26
CA LEU A 198 13.80 23.09 -6.64
C LEU A 198 13.22 21.68 -6.85
N MET A 199 14.05 20.72 -7.26
CA MET A 199 13.67 19.30 -7.31
C MET A 199 13.44 18.75 -5.91
N ASN A 200 14.34 19.02 -4.95
CA ASN A 200 14.13 18.61 -3.57
C ASN A 200 12.87 19.27 -2.96
N TYR A 201 12.65 20.54 -3.25
CA TYR A 201 11.44 21.24 -2.85
C TYR A 201 10.17 20.62 -3.45
N ALA A 202 10.20 20.23 -4.72
CA ALA A 202 9.10 19.50 -5.35
C ALA A 202 8.85 18.15 -4.67
N ASP A 203 9.91 17.42 -4.30
CA ASP A 203 9.80 16.14 -3.58
C ASP A 203 9.21 16.34 -2.18
N ALA A 204 9.61 17.39 -1.44
CA ALA A 204 9.02 17.74 -0.15
C ALA A 204 7.52 18.10 -0.27
N LEU A 205 7.14 18.87 -1.31
CA LEU A 205 5.73 19.19 -1.59
C LEU A 205 4.90 17.93 -1.85
N ASP A 206 5.44 17.01 -2.64
CA ASP A 206 4.77 15.75 -2.99
C ASP A 206 4.59 14.85 -1.76
N GLN A 207 5.66 14.68 -0.97
CA GLN A 207 5.58 13.97 0.31
C GLN A 207 4.59 14.61 1.29
N ASN A 208 4.34 15.92 1.18
CA ASN A 208 3.35 16.64 1.99
C ASN A 208 1.93 16.65 1.37
N GLN A 209 1.62 15.73 0.47
CA GLN A 209 0.31 15.62 -0.19
C GLN A 209 -0.08 16.85 -1.03
N GLN A 210 0.91 17.65 -1.45
CA GLN A 210 0.73 18.77 -2.36
C GLN A 210 1.13 18.39 -3.79
N SER A 211 0.74 17.19 -4.23
CA SER A 211 1.16 16.61 -5.52
C SER A 211 0.83 17.48 -6.72
N ASP A 212 -0.28 18.21 -6.71
CA ASP A 212 -0.62 19.18 -7.77
C ASP A 212 0.39 20.33 -7.89
N ARG A 213 0.88 20.82 -6.75
CA ARG A 213 1.88 21.90 -6.71
C ARG A 213 3.24 21.36 -7.14
N ALA A 214 3.63 20.18 -6.62
CA ALA A 214 4.85 19.49 -7.02
C ALA A 214 4.87 19.22 -8.53
N TRP A 215 3.77 18.71 -9.09
CA TRP A 215 3.64 18.44 -10.52
C TRP A 215 3.77 19.69 -11.37
N ARG A 216 3.10 20.79 -11.00
CA ARG A 216 3.22 22.08 -11.70
C ARG A 216 4.64 22.62 -11.68
N LEU A 217 5.31 22.53 -10.53
CA LEU A 217 6.71 22.95 -10.39
C LEU A 217 7.62 22.10 -11.27
N ARG A 218 7.54 20.76 -11.20
CA ARG A 218 8.33 19.85 -12.05
C ARG A 218 8.10 20.12 -13.54
N ARG A 219 6.86 20.40 -13.95
CA ARG A 219 6.53 20.79 -15.33
C ARG A 219 7.21 22.10 -15.75
N HIS A 220 7.19 23.11 -14.88
CA HIS A 220 7.88 24.37 -15.10
C HIS A 220 9.40 24.16 -15.23
N LEU A 221 10.02 23.41 -14.31
CA LEU A 221 11.45 23.08 -14.34
C LEU A 221 11.86 22.37 -15.63
N LEU A 222 11.08 21.36 -16.05
CA LEU A 222 11.33 20.66 -17.29
C LEU A 222 11.28 21.62 -18.49
N SER A 223 10.29 22.51 -18.53
CA SER A 223 10.17 23.50 -19.61
C SER A 223 11.34 24.48 -19.65
N ALA A 224 11.82 24.94 -18.48
CA ALA A 224 12.95 25.85 -18.36
C ALA A 224 14.27 25.19 -18.79
N GLU A 225 14.52 23.95 -18.36
CA GLU A 225 15.73 23.20 -18.77
C GLU A 225 15.75 22.93 -20.27
N TRP A 226 14.60 22.61 -20.89
CA TRP A 226 14.50 22.47 -22.34
C TRP A 226 14.74 23.78 -23.10
N GLN A 227 14.29 24.92 -22.56
CA GLN A 227 14.56 26.23 -23.14
C GLN A 227 16.05 26.56 -23.10
N LYS A 228 16.72 26.34 -21.95
CA LYS A 228 18.18 26.52 -21.80
C LYS A 228 18.96 25.64 -22.78
N ALA A 229 18.61 24.35 -22.87
CA ALA A 229 19.26 23.41 -23.77
C ALA A 229 19.17 23.87 -25.24
N ARG A 230 18.00 24.39 -25.67
CA ARG A 230 17.80 24.92 -27.02
C ARG A 230 18.55 26.22 -27.29
N GLN A 231 18.73 27.09 -26.30
CA GLN A 231 19.50 28.32 -26.45
C GLN A 231 21.01 28.05 -26.59
N ASN A 232 21.50 27.00 -25.96
CA ASN A 232 22.90 26.56 -26.08
C ASN A 232 23.17 25.79 -27.38
N ASP A 233 22.14 25.34 -28.09
CA ASP A 233 22.28 24.51 -29.28
C ASP A 233 22.42 25.34 -30.56
N ARG A 234 23.67 25.63 -30.96
CA ARG A 234 24.00 26.34 -32.22
C ARG A 234 24.10 25.42 -33.46
N GLY A 235 23.67 24.17 -33.35
CA GLY A 235 23.80 23.13 -34.39
C GLY A 235 22.57 22.96 -35.31
N PRO A 236 22.63 22.03 -36.29
CA PRO A 236 21.49 21.70 -37.16
C PRO A 236 20.30 21.15 -36.36
N ARG A 237 19.08 21.28 -36.89
CA ARG A 237 17.84 20.83 -36.23
C ARG A 237 17.91 19.32 -35.91
N LEU A 238 18.16 19.00 -34.64
CA LEU A 238 18.12 17.64 -34.11
C LEU A 238 16.68 17.12 -34.06
N SER A 239 16.51 15.81 -34.28
CA SER A 239 15.24 15.15 -33.94
C SER A 239 14.99 15.21 -32.43
N HIS A 240 13.73 15.06 -32.00
CA HIS A 240 13.39 15.10 -30.57
C HIS A 240 14.14 14.01 -29.77
N ALA A 241 14.39 12.84 -30.35
CA ALA A 241 15.15 11.76 -29.70
C ALA A 241 16.63 12.13 -29.51
N GLN A 242 17.27 12.70 -30.55
CA GLN A 242 18.67 13.11 -30.49
C GLN A 242 18.90 14.28 -29.54
N ALA A 243 18.00 15.27 -29.54
CA ALA A 243 18.07 16.40 -28.62
C ALA A 243 17.97 15.95 -27.15
N ARG A 244 17.13 14.94 -26.88
CA ARG A 244 16.96 14.34 -25.55
C ARG A 244 18.21 13.58 -25.10
N ALA A 245 18.74 12.71 -25.96
CA ALA A 245 19.96 11.96 -25.66
C ALA A 245 21.08 12.93 -25.30
N ARG A 246 21.28 13.97 -26.13
CA ARG A 246 22.29 15.01 -25.89
C ARG A 246 22.06 15.79 -24.59
N TRP A 247 20.82 16.12 -24.25
CA TRP A 247 20.48 16.83 -23.00
C TRP A 247 20.77 16.01 -21.73
N LEU A 248 20.64 14.67 -21.82
CA LEU A 248 20.98 13.75 -20.73
C LEU A 248 22.48 13.42 -20.68
N THR A 249 23.20 13.54 -21.81
CA THR A 249 24.63 13.20 -21.93
C THR A 249 25.52 14.41 -22.24
N GLU A 250 25.10 15.61 -21.84
CA GLU A 250 25.86 16.85 -22.08
C GLU A 250 27.26 16.76 -21.44
N GLU A 251 28.31 17.18 -22.15
CA GLU A 251 29.68 17.14 -21.63
C GLU A 251 29.80 18.03 -20.37
N GLY A 252 30.37 17.46 -19.30
CA GLY A 252 30.48 18.14 -18.00
C GLY A 252 29.24 18.04 -17.11
N LEU A 253 28.19 17.31 -17.52
CA LEU A 253 27.02 17.06 -16.68
C LEU A 253 27.34 16.06 -15.56
N ASP A 254 27.28 16.54 -14.31
CA ASP A 254 27.30 15.72 -13.10
C ASP A 254 26.16 14.68 -13.10
N GLU A 255 26.47 13.50 -12.52
CA GLU A 255 25.56 12.37 -12.30
C GLU A 255 24.28 12.78 -11.57
N VAL A 256 24.39 13.59 -10.50
CA VAL A 256 23.22 14.04 -9.71
C VAL A 256 22.26 14.87 -10.58
N ARG A 257 22.81 15.77 -11.39
CA ARG A 257 22.02 16.59 -12.32
C ARG A 257 21.41 15.76 -13.45
N ARG A 258 22.13 14.75 -13.96
CA ARG A 258 21.61 13.80 -14.94
C ARG A 258 20.40 13.05 -14.40
N LEU A 259 20.49 12.55 -13.18
CA LEU A 259 19.40 11.83 -12.54
C LEU A 259 18.19 12.75 -12.33
N ALA A 260 18.38 13.97 -11.86
CA ALA A 260 17.31 14.95 -11.70
C ALA A 260 16.58 15.25 -13.01
N ARG A 261 17.32 15.45 -14.11
CA ARG A 261 16.76 15.63 -15.47
C ARG A 261 15.97 14.40 -15.93
N THR A 262 16.48 13.21 -15.64
CA THR A 262 15.82 11.94 -15.97
C THR A 262 14.51 11.77 -15.20
N ARG A 263 14.51 11.98 -13.88
CA ARG A 263 13.32 11.93 -13.02
C ARG A 263 12.25 12.93 -13.47
N LEU A 264 12.63 14.17 -13.82
CA LEU A 264 11.72 15.17 -14.38
C LEU A 264 11.02 14.69 -15.64
N GLN A 265 11.74 14.03 -16.52
CA GLN A 265 11.18 13.53 -17.77
C GLN A 265 10.26 12.32 -17.54
N LEU A 266 10.64 11.38 -16.66
CA LEU A 266 9.82 10.23 -16.30
C LEU A 266 8.46 10.65 -15.73
N MET A 267 8.46 11.59 -14.78
CA MET A 267 7.24 12.04 -14.10
C MET A 267 6.30 12.87 -14.99
N GLN A 268 6.81 13.51 -16.04
CA GLN A 268 6.03 14.40 -16.91
C GLN A 268 5.63 13.75 -18.24
N ARG A 269 6.27 12.65 -18.64
CA ARG A 269 6.00 11.93 -19.89
C ARG A 269 5.95 10.41 -19.65
N PRO A 270 4.88 9.90 -19.01
CA PRO A 270 4.70 8.47 -18.79
C PRO A 270 4.46 7.70 -20.10
N GLY A 271 4.56 6.37 -20.06
CA GLY A 271 4.43 5.48 -21.22
C GLY A 271 5.76 5.22 -21.95
N ASP A 272 5.70 5.06 -23.27
CA ASP A 272 6.86 4.66 -24.10
C ASP A 272 8.05 5.63 -23.99
N ALA A 273 7.78 6.93 -23.95
CA ALA A 273 8.81 7.96 -23.81
C ALA A 273 9.53 7.89 -22.45
N GLY A 274 8.79 7.51 -21.39
CA GLY A 274 9.35 7.26 -20.06
C GLY A 274 10.22 6.01 -20.07
N LEU A 275 9.75 4.92 -20.67
CA LEU A 275 10.49 3.67 -20.77
C LEU A 275 11.82 3.83 -21.52
N GLU A 276 11.85 4.57 -22.63
CA GLU A 276 13.10 4.90 -23.34
C GLU A 276 14.08 5.67 -22.46
N THR A 277 13.57 6.63 -21.69
CA THR A 277 14.37 7.48 -20.80
C THR A 277 14.98 6.65 -19.66
N LEU A 278 14.20 5.72 -19.09
CA LEU A 278 14.66 4.79 -18.07
C LEU A 278 15.73 3.83 -18.61
N ARG A 279 15.55 3.29 -19.81
CA ARG A 279 16.55 2.42 -20.45
C ARG A 279 17.88 3.14 -20.66
N GLU A 280 17.83 4.40 -21.08
CA GLU A 280 19.03 5.20 -21.28
C GLU A 280 19.74 5.52 -19.96
N LEU A 281 19.00 5.83 -18.89
CA LEU A 281 19.56 5.98 -17.54
C LEU A 281 20.32 4.71 -17.13
N LEU A 282 19.65 3.56 -17.17
CA LEU A 282 20.23 2.27 -16.77
C LEU A 282 21.38 1.83 -17.70
N ARG A 283 21.48 2.36 -18.92
CA ARG A 283 22.62 2.11 -19.81
C ARG A 283 23.84 2.93 -19.38
N LEU A 284 23.62 4.19 -19.00
CA LEU A 284 24.66 5.16 -18.67
C LEU A 284 25.21 5.01 -17.24
N ASP A 285 24.40 4.47 -16.32
CA ASP A 285 24.67 4.43 -14.88
C ASP A 285 25.38 3.15 -14.41
N ARG A 286 25.86 2.31 -15.35
CA ARG A 286 26.54 1.06 -15.00
C ARG A 286 27.96 1.30 -14.50
N ASP A 287 28.27 0.79 -13.32
CA ASP A 287 29.63 0.74 -12.82
C ASP A 287 30.48 -0.32 -13.55
N ALA A 288 31.79 -0.37 -13.25
CA ALA A 288 32.73 -1.32 -13.84
C ALA A 288 32.39 -2.81 -13.57
N ARG A 289 31.48 -3.09 -12.63
CA ARG A 289 30.98 -4.42 -12.26
C ARG A 289 29.57 -4.69 -12.79
N GLY A 290 28.97 -3.74 -13.52
CA GLY A 290 27.61 -3.84 -14.06
C GLY A 290 26.50 -3.67 -13.02
N GLY A 291 26.80 -3.06 -11.87
CA GLY A 291 25.83 -2.56 -10.88
C GLY A 291 25.29 -1.18 -11.28
N PHE A 292 24.13 -0.82 -10.72
CA PHE A 292 23.53 0.52 -10.86
C PHE A 292 23.79 1.32 -9.58
N SER A 293 23.87 2.65 -9.70
CA SER A 293 23.81 3.55 -8.55
C SER A 293 22.51 3.35 -7.80
N ASN A 294 22.52 3.60 -6.48
CA ASN A 294 21.32 3.49 -5.65
C ASN A 294 20.19 4.35 -6.23
N ALA A 295 20.52 5.56 -6.67
CA ALA A 295 19.55 6.54 -7.11
C ALA A 295 18.91 6.19 -8.48
N ALA A 296 19.67 5.56 -9.39
CA ALA A 296 19.09 5.02 -10.63
C ALA A 296 18.25 3.77 -10.38
N ALA A 297 18.65 2.91 -9.45
CA ALA A 297 17.88 1.74 -9.05
C ALA A 297 16.55 2.14 -8.41
N GLU A 298 16.54 3.11 -7.49
CA GLU A 298 15.31 3.66 -6.88
C GLU A 298 14.39 4.29 -7.92
N THR A 299 14.96 5.00 -8.90
CA THR A 299 14.17 5.57 -10.01
C THR A 299 13.50 4.47 -10.85
N ALA A 300 14.18 3.35 -11.09
CA ALA A 300 13.61 2.20 -11.80
C ALA A 300 12.52 1.51 -10.98
N ILE A 301 12.72 1.34 -9.68
CA ILE A 301 11.74 0.77 -8.76
C ILE A 301 10.47 1.64 -8.73
N GLY A 302 10.61 2.95 -8.53
CA GLY A 302 9.47 3.87 -8.51
C GLY A 302 8.67 3.83 -9.82
N TRP A 303 9.35 3.74 -10.96
CA TRP A 303 8.68 3.57 -12.26
C TRP A 303 7.89 2.25 -12.37
N LEU A 304 8.44 1.14 -11.85
CA LEU A 304 7.75 -0.15 -11.84
C LEU A 304 6.52 -0.12 -10.92
N GLN A 305 6.61 0.57 -9.78
CA GLN A 305 5.48 0.78 -8.87
C GLN A 305 4.37 1.63 -9.51
N ASP A 306 4.73 2.74 -10.15
CA ASP A 306 3.79 3.59 -10.89
C ASP A 306 3.09 2.83 -12.02
N ALA A 307 3.80 1.89 -12.67
CA ALA A 307 3.24 1.01 -13.68
C ALA A 307 2.40 -0.15 -13.09
N GLY A 308 2.43 -0.36 -11.77
CA GLY A 308 1.74 -1.47 -11.10
C GLY A 308 2.40 -2.84 -11.28
N GLU A 309 3.67 -2.87 -11.71
CA GLU A 309 4.41 -4.08 -12.09
C GLU A 309 5.24 -4.69 -10.93
N TYR A 310 4.58 -4.93 -9.79
CA TYR A 310 5.25 -5.37 -8.54
C TYR A 310 5.96 -6.72 -8.63
N SER A 311 5.54 -7.61 -9.54
CA SER A 311 6.26 -8.87 -9.79
C SER A 311 7.59 -8.64 -10.52
N ALA A 312 7.63 -7.69 -11.45
CA ALA A 312 8.86 -7.26 -12.10
C ALA A 312 9.76 -6.49 -11.13
N GLU A 313 9.18 -5.65 -10.28
CA GLU A 313 9.86 -4.97 -9.18
C GLU A 313 10.54 -5.96 -8.23
N ARG A 314 9.82 -6.99 -7.77
CA ARG A 314 10.42 -8.05 -6.94
C ARG A 314 11.60 -8.72 -7.65
N GLY A 315 11.46 -9.04 -8.94
CA GLY A 315 12.57 -9.60 -9.73
C GLY A 315 13.78 -8.65 -9.82
N PHE A 316 13.52 -7.35 -10.01
CA PHE A 316 14.54 -6.31 -10.05
C PHE A 316 15.26 -6.15 -8.70
N LEU A 317 14.52 -6.10 -7.59
CA LEU A 317 15.06 -6.06 -6.23
C LEU A 317 15.96 -7.27 -5.95
N TRP A 318 15.51 -8.48 -6.28
CA TRP A 318 16.32 -9.70 -6.14
C TRP A 318 17.61 -9.65 -6.96
N HIS A 319 17.51 -9.18 -8.20
CA HIS A 319 18.66 -9.04 -9.09
C HIS A 319 19.65 -7.97 -8.58
N GLN A 320 19.15 -6.87 -8.04
CA GLN A 320 19.96 -5.85 -7.38
C GLN A 320 20.68 -6.43 -6.15
N TYR A 321 19.98 -7.18 -5.29
CA TYR A 321 20.56 -7.81 -4.10
C TYR A 321 21.60 -8.88 -4.41
N ALA A 322 21.40 -9.66 -5.47
CA ALA A 322 22.37 -10.64 -5.92
C ALA A 322 23.68 -9.98 -6.40
N ARG A 323 23.58 -8.78 -6.98
CA ARG A 323 24.74 -8.02 -7.50
C ARG A 323 25.40 -7.12 -6.47
N SER A 324 24.65 -6.60 -5.49
CA SER A 324 25.15 -5.67 -4.48
C SER A 324 25.87 -6.32 -3.29
N HIS A 325 26.10 -7.65 -3.33
CA HIS A 325 26.79 -8.41 -2.28
C HIS A 325 26.35 -8.00 -0.85
N SER A 326 25.07 -8.20 -0.54
CA SER A 326 24.59 -8.40 0.85
C SER A 326 24.97 -7.32 1.89
N LEU A 327 25.10 -6.05 1.52
CA LEU A 327 25.08 -4.96 2.50
C LEU A 327 23.61 -4.66 2.86
N ARG A 328 23.13 -5.23 3.97
CA ARG A 328 21.77 -5.00 4.51
C ARG A 328 21.41 -3.51 4.64
N SER A 329 22.42 -2.64 4.71
CA SER A 329 22.28 -1.20 4.90
C SER A 329 21.66 -0.43 3.73
N ASN A 330 21.71 -0.95 2.48
CA ASN A 330 21.16 -0.26 1.31
C ASN A 330 19.91 -0.96 0.74
N ARG A 331 19.12 -1.60 1.59
CA ARG A 331 17.82 -2.15 1.15
C ARG A 331 16.82 -1.00 1.01
N PRO A 332 16.20 -0.78 -0.16
CA PRO A 332 15.09 0.15 -0.29
C PRO A 332 13.88 -0.40 0.48
N LEU A 333 13.84 -0.18 1.79
CA LEU A 333 12.82 -0.74 2.69
C LEU A 333 11.41 -0.31 2.26
N TRP A 334 11.26 0.91 1.77
CA TRP A 334 10.03 1.42 1.18
C TRP A 334 9.55 0.54 0.03
N ALA A 335 10.44 0.09 -0.86
CA ALA A 335 10.09 -0.77 -1.99
C ALA A 335 9.68 -2.18 -1.52
N GLU A 336 10.43 -2.77 -0.58
CA GLU A 336 10.10 -4.10 -0.04
C GLU A 336 8.73 -4.11 0.63
N ILE A 337 8.41 -3.10 1.45
CA ILE A 337 7.13 -3.04 2.14
C ILE A 337 5.98 -2.74 1.17
N THR A 338 6.17 -1.84 0.20
CA THR A 338 5.16 -1.59 -0.83
C THR A 338 4.87 -2.86 -1.63
N VAL A 339 5.87 -3.61 -2.08
CA VAL A 339 5.68 -4.89 -2.78
C VAL A 339 4.92 -5.88 -1.90
N ALA A 340 5.33 -6.07 -0.64
CA ALA A 340 4.70 -7.00 0.28
C ALA A 340 3.22 -6.66 0.54
N LEU A 341 2.94 -5.38 0.82
CA LEU A 341 1.59 -4.85 0.99
C LEU A 341 0.74 -5.05 -0.26
N ALA A 342 1.30 -4.71 -1.40
CA ALA A 342 0.60 -4.73 -2.67
C ALA A 342 0.31 -6.18 -3.12
N GLU A 343 1.24 -7.12 -2.89
CA GLU A 343 1.04 -8.57 -3.11
C GLU A 343 0.20 -9.24 -2.00
N LYS A 344 -0.22 -8.49 -0.97
CA LYS A 344 -0.97 -8.95 0.20
C LYS A 344 -0.27 -10.08 0.96
N ASP A 345 1.07 -10.07 0.96
CA ASP A 345 1.93 -11.02 1.67
C ASP A 345 2.08 -10.60 3.13
N LYS A 346 1.12 -11.05 3.96
CA LYS A 346 1.11 -10.70 5.39
C LYS A 346 2.34 -11.20 6.14
N ALA A 347 2.97 -12.30 5.71
CA ALA A 347 4.14 -12.83 6.38
C ALA A 347 5.35 -11.92 6.14
N ALA A 348 5.59 -11.54 4.88
CA ALA A 348 6.64 -10.59 4.53
C ALA A 348 6.36 -9.20 5.15
N THR A 349 5.13 -8.69 5.06
CA THR A 349 4.72 -7.43 5.68
C THR A 349 4.94 -7.46 7.20
N GLY A 350 4.57 -8.55 7.88
CA GLY A 350 4.74 -8.71 9.32
C GLY A 350 6.21 -8.75 9.73
N GLN A 351 7.04 -9.49 8.99
CA GLN A 351 8.48 -9.56 9.26
C GLN A 351 9.14 -8.18 9.08
N LEU A 352 8.79 -7.45 8.02
CA LEU A 352 9.30 -6.10 7.78
C LEU A 352 8.84 -5.14 8.89
N LEU A 353 7.58 -5.21 9.29
CA LEU A 353 7.03 -4.39 10.37
C LEU A 353 7.71 -4.69 11.72
N GLU A 354 7.93 -5.95 12.07
CA GLU A 354 8.61 -6.33 13.31
C GLU A 354 10.09 -5.95 13.32
N THR A 355 10.76 -6.03 12.17
CA THR A 355 12.20 -5.78 12.07
C THR A 355 12.52 -4.29 11.98
N PHE A 356 11.70 -3.52 11.25
CA PHE A 356 12.03 -2.16 10.86
C PHE A 356 11.10 -1.10 11.46
N ASP A 357 9.83 -1.42 11.76
CA ASP A 357 8.79 -0.53 12.31
C ASP A 357 8.98 0.97 11.99
N GLU A 358 9.62 1.73 12.88
CA GLU A 358 9.89 3.18 12.77
C GLU A 358 10.79 3.60 11.59
N ARG A 359 11.48 2.65 10.95
CA ARG A 359 12.28 2.86 9.73
C ARG A 359 11.44 2.68 8.46
N LEU A 360 10.22 2.19 8.57
CA LEU A 360 9.30 2.13 7.44
C LEU A 360 8.72 3.52 7.16
N PRO A 361 8.43 3.87 5.88
CA PRO A 361 7.70 5.08 5.56
C PRO A 361 6.38 5.18 6.34
N ARG A 362 6.00 6.39 6.77
CA ARG A 362 4.86 6.59 7.70
C ARG A 362 3.56 5.92 7.25
N TYR A 363 3.20 6.04 5.98
CA TYR A 363 1.99 5.41 5.42
C TYR A 363 2.11 3.89 5.39
N ASP A 364 3.27 3.39 4.97
CA ASP A 364 3.51 1.95 4.88
C ASP A 364 3.55 1.30 6.25
N ARG A 365 4.04 1.99 7.29
CA ARG A 365 3.97 1.53 8.69
C ARG A 365 2.52 1.33 9.14
N VAL A 366 1.65 2.32 8.91
CA VAL A 366 0.21 2.23 9.23
C VAL A 366 -0.47 1.13 8.42
N ASN A 367 -0.24 1.11 7.10
CA ASN A 367 -0.80 0.12 6.19
C ASN A 367 -0.32 -1.30 6.53
N ALA A 368 0.95 -1.47 6.89
CA ALA A 368 1.54 -2.76 7.27
C ALA A 368 0.92 -3.28 8.55
N ALA A 369 0.82 -2.45 9.59
CA ALA A 369 0.17 -2.81 10.85
C ALA A 369 -1.30 -3.21 10.63
N ALA A 370 -2.04 -2.42 9.84
CA ALA A 370 -3.42 -2.75 9.45
C ALA A 370 -3.50 -4.06 8.66
N ALA A 371 -2.60 -4.29 7.69
CA ALA A 371 -2.59 -5.48 6.84
C ALA A 371 -2.33 -6.78 7.63
N VAL A 372 -1.47 -6.74 8.66
CA VAL A 372 -1.19 -7.89 9.53
C VAL A 372 -2.21 -8.06 10.66
N GLY A 373 -3.19 -7.16 10.76
CA GLY A 373 -4.25 -7.18 11.76
C GLY A 373 -3.76 -6.76 13.16
N ASP A 374 -2.67 -6.00 13.24
CA ASP A 374 -2.23 -5.32 14.46
C ASP A 374 -2.83 -3.90 14.49
N ILE A 375 -4.15 -3.85 14.70
CA ILE A 375 -4.92 -2.60 14.66
C ILE A 375 -4.45 -1.61 15.73
N ARG A 376 -3.98 -2.10 16.89
CA ARG A 376 -3.43 -1.23 17.94
C ARG A 376 -2.17 -0.54 17.46
N ARG A 377 -1.22 -1.27 16.87
CA ARG A 377 -0.02 -0.65 16.29
C ARG A 377 -0.36 0.30 15.15
N ALA A 378 -1.36 -0.03 14.32
CA ALA A 378 -1.82 0.85 13.25
C ALA A 378 -2.40 2.16 13.80
N GLN A 379 -3.20 2.09 14.87
CA GLN A 379 -3.77 3.26 15.56
C GLN A 379 -2.67 4.12 16.20
N THR A 380 -1.71 3.51 16.90
CA THR A 380 -0.58 4.23 17.50
C THR A 380 0.26 4.92 16.43
N ALA A 381 0.67 4.20 15.37
CA ALA A 381 1.47 4.76 14.29
C ALA A 381 0.75 5.90 13.56
N ALA A 382 -0.56 5.76 13.31
CA ALA A 382 -1.36 6.81 12.68
C ALA A 382 -1.55 8.03 13.59
N PHE A 383 -1.73 7.83 14.90
CA PHE A 383 -1.85 8.91 15.88
C PHE A 383 -0.54 9.69 16.04
N GLU A 384 0.59 8.99 16.19
CA GLU A 384 1.93 9.61 16.22
C GLU A 384 2.15 10.46 14.97
N THR A 385 1.87 9.89 13.80
CA THR A 385 2.05 10.59 12.52
C THR A 385 1.16 11.82 12.42
N GLN A 386 -0.09 11.76 12.87
CA GLN A 386 -0.99 12.92 12.85
C GLN A 386 -0.53 14.04 13.79
N GLY A 387 0.10 13.69 14.92
CA GLY A 387 0.70 14.67 15.82
C GLY A 387 1.82 15.47 15.13
N ASP A 388 2.68 14.78 14.37
CA ASP A 388 3.79 15.40 13.66
C ASP A 388 3.37 16.05 12.32
N GLN A 389 2.22 15.65 11.76
CA GLN A 389 1.69 16.07 10.46
C GLN A 389 0.19 16.39 10.55
N PRO A 390 -0.19 17.53 11.13
CA PRO A 390 -1.59 17.84 11.41
C PRO A 390 -2.45 18.00 10.15
N ASP A 391 -1.85 18.41 9.02
CA ASP A 391 -2.54 18.68 7.75
C ASP A 391 -2.49 17.50 6.75
N ASP A 392 -2.22 16.28 7.23
CA ASP A 392 -2.18 15.06 6.40
C ASP A 392 -3.56 14.38 6.33
N ASN A 393 -4.38 14.83 5.37
CA ASN A 393 -5.75 14.30 5.17
C ASN A 393 -5.81 12.77 4.98
N PRO A 394 -4.92 12.13 4.18
CA PRO A 394 -4.88 10.67 4.07
C PRO A 394 -4.60 9.97 5.41
N ILE A 395 -3.62 10.43 6.21
CA ILE A 395 -3.38 9.85 7.55
C ILE A 395 -4.60 10.02 8.45
N HIS A 396 -5.22 11.22 8.46
CA HIS A 396 -6.44 11.45 9.25
C HIS A 396 -7.55 10.48 8.87
N LEU A 397 -7.75 10.23 7.57
CA LEU A 397 -8.74 9.29 7.08
C LEU A 397 -8.39 7.85 7.49
N GLN A 398 -7.14 7.42 7.32
CA GLN A 398 -6.66 6.10 7.77
C GLN A 398 -6.84 5.92 9.28
N LEU A 399 -6.52 6.92 10.09
CA LEU A 399 -6.75 6.88 11.54
C LEU A 399 -8.24 6.73 11.84
N THR A 400 -9.09 7.53 11.20
CA THR A 400 -10.55 7.47 11.38
C THR A 400 -11.07 6.07 11.03
N GLU A 401 -10.67 5.51 9.88
CA GLU A 401 -11.06 4.17 9.45
C GLU A 401 -10.56 3.09 10.41
N ASN A 402 -9.32 3.17 10.88
CA ASN A 402 -8.74 2.20 11.83
C ASN A 402 -9.37 2.29 13.23
N LEU A 403 -9.77 3.49 13.67
CA LEU A 403 -10.52 3.68 14.92
C LEU A 403 -11.93 3.09 14.79
N LEU A 404 -12.61 3.35 13.67
CA LEU A 404 -13.95 2.82 13.42
C LEU A 404 -13.95 1.29 13.21
N ALA A 405 -12.89 0.72 12.63
CA ALA A 405 -12.76 -0.72 12.42
C ALA A 405 -12.74 -1.53 13.74
N PHE A 406 -12.32 -0.91 14.84
CA PHE A 406 -12.35 -1.47 16.18
C PHE A 406 -13.16 -0.55 17.12
N SER A 407 -14.45 -0.40 16.81
CA SER A 407 -15.38 0.37 17.64
C SER A 407 -16.67 -0.41 17.88
N ASP A 408 -17.28 -0.13 19.03
CA ASP A 408 -18.64 -0.60 19.29
C ASP A 408 -19.60 0.24 18.44
N HIS A 409 -20.64 -0.41 17.91
CA HIS A 409 -21.64 0.32 17.14
C HIS A 409 -23.03 -0.27 17.30
N ALA A 410 -24.02 0.61 17.28
CA ALA A 410 -25.43 0.23 17.28
C ALA A 410 -26.08 0.72 15.98
N GLY A 411 -27.01 -0.06 15.46
CA GLY A 411 -27.68 0.27 14.22
C GLY A 411 -29.09 -0.28 14.09
N ALA A 412 -29.82 0.28 13.15
CA ALA A 412 -31.16 -0.15 12.77
C ALA A 412 -31.25 -0.30 11.26
N GLN A 413 -31.98 -1.33 10.83
CA GLN A 413 -32.23 -1.59 9.42
C GLN A 413 -33.73 -1.82 9.20
N VAL A 414 -34.27 -1.18 8.18
CA VAL A 414 -35.64 -1.37 7.72
C VAL A 414 -35.60 -1.77 6.25
N ILE A 415 -36.30 -2.86 5.91
CA ILE A 415 -36.41 -3.36 4.54
C ILE A 415 -37.90 -3.52 4.20
N ALA A 416 -38.33 -2.91 3.11
CA ALA A 416 -39.64 -3.15 2.52
C ALA A 416 -39.45 -3.91 1.20
N ARG A 417 -40.00 -5.11 1.12
CA ARG A 417 -39.94 -5.99 -0.06
C ARG A 417 -41.32 -6.28 -0.60
N GLN A 418 -41.47 -6.07 -1.89
CA GLN A 418 -42.62 -6.49 -2.66
C GLN A 418 -42.22 -7.73 -3.47
N LEU A 419 -42.79 -8.87 -3.10
CA LEU A 419 -42.65 -10.14 -3.82
C LEU A 419 -43.90 -10.37 -4.68
N ASP A 420 -43.90 -11.48 -5.43
CA ASP A 420 -44.96 -11.79 -6.40
C ASP A 420 -46.35 -11.85 -5.75
N SER A 421 -46.47 -12.59 -4.63
CA SER A 421 -47.74 -12.82 -3.93
C SER A 421 -47.83 -12.19 -2.53
N ILE A 422 -46.72 -11.68 -1.98
CA ILE A 422 -46.65 -11.14 -0.62
C ILE A 422 -45.88 -9.82 -0.57
N ASP A 423 -46.24 -8.96 0.37
CA ASP A 423 -45.42 -7.85 0.84
C ASP A 423 -44.77 -8.23 2.18
N GLU A 424 -43.51 -7.86 2.35
CA GLU A 424 -42.71 -8.15 3.54
C GLU A 424 -42.06 -6.86 4.06
N HIS A 425 -42.27 -6.59 5.35
CA HIS A 425 -41.65 -5.49 6.07
C HIS A 425 -40.75 -6.06 7.17
N GLU A 426 -39.45 -5.86 7.03
CA GLU A 426 -38.46 -6.29 8.01
C GLU A 426 -37.93 -5.07 8.77
N ALA A 427 -37.91 -5.15 10.09
CA ALA A 427 -37.25 -4.21 10.97
C ALA A 427 -36.25 -4.97 11.84
N SER A 428 -35.04 -4.43 11.98
CA SER A 428 -34.02 -5.02 12.83
C SER A 428 -33.20 -3.97 13.57
N ALA A 429 -32.76 -4.34 14.76
CA ALA A 429 -31.80 -3.59 15.57
C ALA A 429 -30.57 -4.46 15.79
N GLN A 430 -29.38 -3.89 15.62
CA GLN A 430 -28.11 -4.59 15.78
C GLN A 430 -27.23 -3.84 16.77
N LEU A 431 -26.57 -4.60 17.65
CA LEU A 431 -25.52 -4.15 18.54
C LEU A 431 -24.25 -4.94 18.22
N HIS A 432 -23.16 -4.23 17.93
CA HIS A 432 -21.85 -4.79 17.66
C HIS A 432 -20.90 -4.40 18.80
N LEU A 433 -20.22 -5.40 19.36
CA LEU A 433 -19.25 -5.24 20.44
C LEU A 433 -17.88 -5.75 19.98
N ALA A 434 -16.90 -4.85 19.96
CA ALA A 434 -15.52 -5.13 19.58
C ALA A 434 -14.72 -5.57 20.83
N LEU A 435 -14.88 -6.82 21.23
CA LEU A 435 -14.29 -7.37 22.47
C LEU A 435 -12.75 -7.33 22.46
N THR A 436 -12.14 -7.70 21.33
CA THR A 436 -10.71 -7.55 21.05
C THR A 436 -10.52 -7.26 19.57
N PRO A 437 -9.35 -6.76 19.09
CA PRO A 437 -9.13 -6.52 17.66
C PRO A 437 -9.34 -7.73 16.74
N ARG A 438 -9.47 -8.92 17.33
CA ARG A 438 -9.68 -10.19 16.65
C ARG A 438 -10.99 -10.88 17.02
N LEU A 439 -11.76 -10.37 17.98
CA LEU A 439 -12.96 -11.04 18.48
C LEU A 439 -14.11 -10.04 18.60
N PHE A 440 -15.21 -10.34 17.91
CA PHE A 440 -16.37 -9.47 17.79
C PHE A 440 -17.65 -10.24 18.14
N LEU A 441 -18.59 -9.58 18.81
CA LEU A 441 -19.90 -10.11 19.13
C LEU A 441 -20.99 -9.22 18.53
N ASP A 442 -21.85 -9.79 17.71
CA ASP A 442 -23.01 -9.15 17.11
C ASP A 442 -24.30 -9.72 17.71
N LEU A 443 -25.15 -8.85 18.24
CA LEU A 443 -26.50 -9.17 18.71
C LEU A 443 -27.52 -8.51 17.79
N ARG A 444 -28.48 -9.29 17.27
CA ARG A 444 -29.52 -8.78 16.36
C ARG A 444 -30.91 -9.18 16.84
N LEU A 445 -31.79 -8.19 16.92
CA LEU A 445 -33.23 -8.33 17.06
C LEU A 445 -33.87 -8.11 15.70
N LEU A 446 -34.84 -8.96 15.34
CA LEU A 446 -35.46 -8.97 14.02
C LEU A 446 -36.96 -9.19 14.16
N HIS A 447 -37.74 -8.39 13.46
CA HIS A 447 -39.18 -8.56 13.27
C HIS A 447 -39.50 -8.50 11.77
N ILE A 448 -40.31 -9.44 11.28
CA ILE A 448 -40.76 -9.49 9.89
C ILE A 448 -42.28 -9.61 9.88
N ASP A 449 -42.97 -8.58 9.35
CA ASP A 449 -44.39 -8.62 9.04
C ASP A 449 -44.61 -9.00 7.58
N ARG A 450 -45.61 -9.84 7.31
CA ARG A 450 -45.91 -10.33 5.96
C ARG A 450 -47.40 -10.22 5.67
N ARG A 451 -47.73 -9.68 4.49
CA ARG A 451 -49.11 -9.50 4.05
C ARG A 451 -49.32 -10.13 2.69
N SER A 452 -50.45 -10.81 2.52
CA SER A 452 -50.80 -11.38 1.21
C SER A 452 -51.30 -10.27 0.29
N ARG A 453 -50.71 -10.19 -0.91
CA ARG A 453 -51.20 -9.33 -2.01
C ARG A 453 -52.20 -10.06 -2.90
N LEU A 454 -52.00 -11.37 -3.04
CA LEU A 454 -52.82 -12.25 -3.87
C LEU A 454 -53.27 -13.44 -3.01
N PRO A 455 -54.40 -13.31 -2.27
CA PRO A 455 -54.92 -14.35 -1.40
C PRO A 455 -55.22 -15.69 -2.08
N GLN A 456 -55.32 -15.69 -3.42
CA GLN A 456 -55.47 -16.88 -4.27
C GLN A 456 -54.17 -17.67 -4.47
N THR A 457 -53.03 -17.16 -4.00
CA THR A 457 -51.73 -17.84 -4.07
C THR A 457 -51.11 -18.06 -2.70
N VAL A 458 -51.25 -17.10 -1.79
CA VAL A 458 -50.84 -17.23 -0.37
C VAL A 458 -51.97 -16.69 0.50
N TYR A 459 -52.57 -17.51 1.35
CA TYR A 459 -53.77 -17.12 2.11
C TYR A 459 -53.46 -16.34 3.39
N ASN A 460 -52.78 -16.97 4.37
CA ASN A 460 -52.49 -16.37 5.68
C ASN A 460 -51.00 -16.47 6.06
N PRO A 461 -50.13 -15.57 5.55
CA PRO A 461 -48.70 -15.57 5.84
C PRO A 461 -48.41 -15.35 7.34
N SER A 462 -47.32 -15.91 7.85
CA SER A 462 -46.88 -15.72 9.25
C SER A 462 -45.88 -14.57 9.37
N SER A 463 -45.97 -13.82 10.45
CA SER A 463 -44.90 -12.95 10.90
C SER A 463 -43.72 -13.78 11.43
N GLU A 464 -42.59 -13.13 11.68
CA GLU A 464 -41.43 -13.79 12.26
C GLU A 464 -40.67 -12.87 13.21
N ASP A 465 -40.40 -13.37 14.40
CA ASP A 465 -39.57 -12.71 15.40
C ASP A 465 -38.29 -13.52 15.60
N ALA A 466 -37.15 -12.84 15.74
CA ALA A 466 -35.89 -13.52 16.01
C ALA A 466 -34.94 -12.70 16.89
N LEU A 467 -34.24 -13.43 17.75
CA LEU A 467 -33.05 -12.98 18.46
C LEU A 467 -31.86 -13.80 17.96
N GLN A 468 -30.79 -13.13 17.57
CA GLN A 468 -29.59 -13.74 17.03
C GLN A 468 -28.35 -13.23 17.75
N ALA A 469 -27.41 -14.15 18.02
CA ALA A 469 -26.05 -13.84 18.44
C ALA A 469 -25.06 -14.41 17.43
N GLU A 470 -24.07 -13.62 17.04
CA GLU A 470 -22.98 -14.01 16.15
C GLU A 470 -21.64 -13.66 16.82
N LEU A 471 -20.74 -14.64 16.91
CA LEU A 471 -19.39 -14.48 17.42
C LEU A 471 -18.42 -14.67 16.26
N ARG A 472 -17.60 -13.66 15.98
CA ARG A 472 -16.60 -13.68 14.92
C ARG A 472 -15.21 -13.62 15.50
N TRP A 473 -14.38 -14.62 15.17
CA TRP A 473 -12.98 -14.68 15.56
C TRP A 473 -12.08 -14.61 14.33
N GLN A 474 -11.15 -13.66 14.32
CA GLN A 474 -10.18 -13.43 13.25
C GLN A 474 -8.78 -13.85 13.70
N TYR A 475 -8.02 -14.51 12.82
CA TYR A 475 -6.64 -14.92 13.05
C TYR A 475 -5.84 -14.74 11.75
N PRO A 476 -4.49 -14.81 11.77
CA PRO A 476 -3.67 -14.31 10.65
C PRO A 476 -4.00 -14.87 9.26
N ASN A 477 -4.41 -16.15 9.19
CA ASN A 477 -4.73 -16.87 7.97
C ASN A 477 -6.23 -17.22 7.83
N GLY A 478 -7.14 -16.57 8.54
CA GLY A 478 -8.56 -16.91 8.40
C GLY A 478 -9.51 -16.26 9.41
N SER A 479 -10.75 -16.73 9.39
CA SER A 479 -11.75 -16.36 10.39
C SER A 479 -12.71 -17.52 10.67
N THR A 480 -13.31 -17.47 11.85
CA THR A 480 -14.36 -18.40 12.29
C THR A 480 -15.57 -17.58 12.71
N LEU A 481 -16.75 -17.93 12.22
CA LEU A 481 -18.01 -17.31 12.57
C LEU A 481 -18.93 -18.37 13.14
N LEU A 482 -19.40 -18.15 14.36
CA LEU A 482 -20.41 -18.94 15.03
C LEU A 482 -21.68 -18.11 15.15
N ARG A 483 -22.81 -18.66 14.71
CA ARG A 483 -24.11 -17.99 14.78
C ARG A 483 -25.13 -18.91 15.41
N ILE A 484 -25.86 -18.36 16.36
CA ILE A 484 -27.01 -18.98 17.00
C ILE A 484 -28.18 -18.01 16.97
N ALA A 485 -29.38 -18.51 16.72
CA ALA A 485 -30.59 -17.70 16.80
C ALA A 485 -31.72 -18.48 17.45
N ARG A 486 -32.68 -17.75 18.02
CA ARG A 486 -34.02 -18.26 18.33
C ARG A 486 -35.00 -17.52 17.44
N ARG A 487 -35.80 -18.26 16.69
CA ARG A 487 -36.76 -17.72 15.72
C ARG A 487 -38.15 -18.28 16.01
N GLU A 488 -39.17 -17.45 15.90
CA GLU A 488 -40.57 -17.81 16.05
C GLU A 488 -41.32 -17.35 14.79
N SER A 489 -41.85 -18.29 13.99
CA SER A 489 -42.68 -17.94 12.81
C SER A 489 -43.92 -18.83 12.66
N LEU A 490 -43.83 -19.95 11.93
CA LEU A 490 -44.89 -20.98 11.96
C LEU A 490 -44.82 -21.73 13.29
N THR A 491 -43.61 -22.12 13.67
CA THR A 491 -43.24 -22.70 14.97
C THR A 491 -41.87 -22.16 15.41
N GLY A 492 -41.53 -22.34 16.68
CA GLY A 492 -40.24 -21.92 17.22
C GLY A 492 -39.10 -22.88 16.83
N TYR A 493 -37.99 -22.34 16.32
CA TYR A 493 -36.81 -23.12 15.92
C TYR A 493 -35.50 -22.40 16.26
N THR A 494 -34.39 -23.14 16.27
CA THR A 494 -33.09 -22.63 16.75
C THR A 494 -32.00 -22.88 15.70
N PRO A 495 -31.81 -21.95 14.75
CA PRO A 495 -30.72 -22.05 13.78
C PRO A 495 -29.35 -22.04 14.46
N LEU A 496 -28.46 -22.90 13.96
CA LEU A 496 -27.04 -22.93 14.31
C LEU A 496 -26.22 -22.92 13.03
N GLN A 497 -25.18 -22.10 12.99
CA GLN A 497 -24.28 -22.02 11.84
C GLN A 497 -22.83 -21.85 12.30
N LEU A 498 -21.95 -22.59 11.65
CA LEU A 498 -20.50 -22.44 11.73
C LEU A 498 -19.98 -22.14 10.32
N GLU A 499 -19.24 -21.05 10.18
CA GLU A 499 -18.50 -20.75 8.97
C GLU A 499 -17.01 -20.63 9.30
N GLN A 500 -16.18 -21.22 8.44
CA GLN A 500 -14.73 -21.20 8.55
C GLN A 500 -14.14 -20.66 7.26
N GLU A 501 -13.39 -19.57 7.33
CA GLU A 501 -12.61 -19.04 6.20
C GLU A 501 -11.13 -19.28 6.45
N LEU A 502 -10.45 -19.88 5.46
CA LEU A 502 -9.03 -20.24 5.50
C LEU A 502 -8.35 -19.66 4.27
N ARG A 503 -7.33 -18.84 4.49
CA ARG A 503 -6.45 -18.32 3.45
C ARG A 503 -5.29 -19.30 3.27
N LEU A 504 -5.33 -20.06 2.18
CA LEU A 504 -4.34 -21.09 1.87
C LEU A 504 -3.03 -20.48 1.34
N ASP A 505 -3.13 -19.41 0.54
CA ASP A 505 -2.02 -18.55 0.15
C ASP A 505 -2.51 -17.11 -0.12
N ASN A 506 -1.68 -16.25 -0.73
CA ASN A 506 -2.04 -14.86 -1.01
C ASN A 506 -3.16 -14.69 -2.06
N ARG A 507 -3.44 -15.72 -2.87
CA ARG A 507 -4.38 -15.76 -4.00
C ARG A 507 -5.56 -16.71 -3.80
N LEU A 508 -5.48 -17.65 -2.86
CA LEU A 508 -6.45 -18.73 -2.68
C LEU A 508 -7.08 -18.71 -1.29
N THR A 509 -8.41 -18.59 -1.25
CA THR A 509 -9.21 -18.63 -0.02
C THR A 509 -10.26 -19.72 -0.10
N LEU A 510 -10.32 -20.57 0.91
CA LEU A 510 -11.34 -21.60 1.10
C LEU A 510 -12.31 -21.16 2.21
N ARG A 511 -13.61 -21.21 1.95
CA ARG A 511 -14.66 -21.03 2.96
C ARG A 511 -15.47 -22.31 3.06
N LEU A 512 -15.73 -22.77 4.28
CA LEU A 512 -16.59 -23.90 4.60
C LEU A 512 -17.77 -23.39 5.42
N ASP A 513 -18.97 -23.86 5.11
CA ASP A 513 -20.17 -23.51 5.85
C ASP A 513 -20.99 -24.74 6.21
N LEU A 514 -21.43 -24.77 7.47
CA LEU A 514 -22.20 -25.84 8.08
C LEU A 514 -23.31 -25.19 8.88
N GLY A 515 -24.54 -25.65 8.72
CA GLY A 515 -25.61 -25.18 9.58
C GLY A 515 -26.83 -26.07 9.60
N THR A 516 -27.61 -25.92 10.67
CA THR A 516 -28.82 -26.71 10.93
C THR A 516 -29.98 -25.78 11.22
N GLN A 517 -31.19 -26.17 10.79
CA GLN A 517 -32.42 -25.41 10.99
C GLN A 517 -32.30 -23.94 10.51
N LEU A 518 -31.53 -23.68 9.47
CA LEU A 518 -31.36 -22.34 8.90
C LEU A 518 -32.66 -21.90 8.21
N PRO A 519 -33.01 -20.59 8.24
CA PRO A 519 -34.11 -20.09 7.42
C PRO A 519 -33.84 -20.32 5.93
N THR A 520 -34.90 -20.55 5.15
CA THR A 520 -34.81 -20.88 3.73
C THR A 520 -35.73 -19.99 2.90
N GLN A 521 -35.34 -19.68 1.67
CA GLN A 521 -36.03 -18.73 0.79
C GLN A 521 -36.22 -19.26 -0.64
N GLU A 522 -36.12 -20.58 -0.84
CA GLU A 522 -36.26 -21.21 -2.17
C GLU A 522 -37.68 -21.06 -2.76
N SER A 523 -38.68 -20.87 -1.90
CA SER A 523 -40.06 -20.59 -2.28
C SER A 523 -40.73 -19.68 -1.25
N LEU A 524 -41.86 -19.07 -1.61
CA LEU A 524 -42.62 -18.22 -0.70
C LEU A 524 -43.09 -18.99 0.56
N VAL A 525 -43.46 -20.25 0.40
CA VAL A 525 -43.93 -21.10 1.50
C VAL A 525 -42.76 -21.42 2.45
N LEU A 526 -41.60 -21.80 1.89
CA LEU A 526 -40.40 -22.09 2.67
C LEU A 526 -39.88 -20.87 3.43
N ARG A 527 -40.05 -19.66 2.87
CA ARG A 527 -39.73 -18.39 3.53
C ARG A 527 -40.50 -18.18 4.85
N MET A 528 -41.68 -18.79 5.00
CA MET A 528 -42.55 -18.61 6.16
C MET A 528 -42.55 -19.81 7.11
N GLY A 529 -42.58 -21.03 6.57
CA GLY A 529 -42.73 -22.27 7.35
C GLY A 529 -41.62 -23.30 7.13
N GLY A 530 -40.56 -22.95 6.40
CA GLY A 530 -39.45 -23.84 6.08
C GLY A 530 -38.20 -23.60 6.91
N MET A 531 -37.39 -24.64 7.01
CA MET A 531 -36.02 -24.59 7.48
C MET A 531 -35.12 -25.49 6.63
N LYS A 532 -33.80 -25.33 6.73
CA LYS A 532 -32.84 -26.16 6.02
C LYS A 532 -31.58 -26.47 6.82
N ASP A 533 -31.02 -27.64 6.57
CA ASP A 533 -29.66 -27.97 6.97
C ASP A 533 -28.74 -27.81 5.76
N ARG A 534 -27.57 -27.19 5.96
CA ARG A 534 -26.64 -26.84 4.90
C ARG A 534 -25.24 -27.39 5.18
N LEU A 535 -24.62 -27.89 4.11
CA LEU A 535 -23.18 -28.13 4.02
C LEU A 535 -22.70 -27.51 2.71
N GLY A 536 -21.76 -26.57 2.80
CA GLY A 536 -21.20 -25.90 1.64
C GLY A 536 -19.70 -25.64 1.73
N ALA A 537 -19.12 -25.42 0.56
CA ALA A 537 -17.72 -25.05 0.37
C ALA A 537 -17.61 -24.05 -0.77
N SER A 538 -16.77 -23.04 -0.58
CA SER A 538 -16.48 -21.99 -1.55
C SER A 538 -14.98 -21.82 -1.70
N LEU A 539 -14.49 -21.79 -2.94
CA LEU A 539 -13.10 -21.52 -3.28
C LEU A 539 -13.01 -20.21 -4.06
N ARG A 540 -12.21 -19.27 -3.57
CA ARG A 540 -11.91 -17.99 -4.23
C ARG A 540 -10.46 -18.00 -4.70
N TYR A 541 -10.24 -17.73 -5.98
CA TYR A 541 -8.92 -17.67 -6.59
C TYR A 541 -8.70 -16.33 -7.28
N GLN A 542 -7.63 -15.63 -6.92
CA GLN A 542 -7.28 -14.30 -7.42
C GLN A 542 -5.94 -14.36 -8.18
N PRO A 543 -5.93 -14.73 -9.48
CA PRO A 543 -4.69 -14.89 -10.25
C PRO A 543 -3.93 -13.58 -10.44
N THR A 544 -4.64 -12.46 -10.60
CA THR A 544 -4.10 -11.10 -10.68
C THR A 544 -4.86 -10.20 -9.69
N ARG A 545 -4.44 -8.95 -9.49
CA ARG A 545 -5.19 -8.01 -8.63
C ARG A 545 -6.54 -7.59 -9.23
N LEU A 546 -6.70 -7.74 -10.53
CA LEU A 546 -7.90 -7.32 -11.26
C LEU A 546 -8.88 -8.47 -11.46
N ASP A 547 -8.40 -9.72 -11.45
CA ASP A 547 -9.19 -10.90 -11.78
C ASP A 547 -9.52 -11.75 -10.55
N GLN A 548 -10.80 -12.12 -10.38
CA GLN A 548 -11.24 -13.01 -9.32
C GLN A 548 -12.16 -14.09 -9.87
N PHE A 549 -11.88 -15.34 -9.52
CA PHE A 549 -12.73 -16.51 -9.76
C PHE A 549 -13.29 -17.01 -8.43
N MET A 550 -14.56 -17.41 -8.41
CA MET A 550 -15.20 -18.01 -7.25
C MET A 550 -16.02 -19.23 -7.66
N VAL A 551 -15.80 -20.36 -6.99
CA VAL A 551 -16.56 -21.60 -7.16
C VAL A 551 -17.21 -21.93 -5.84
N GLU A 552 -18.52 -22.13 -5.84
CA GLU A 552 -19.29 -22.50 -4.66
C GLU A 552 -20.08 -23.78 -4.93
N HIS A 553 -20.04 -24.72 -3.99
CA HIS A 553 -20.85 -25.94 -4.02
C HIS A 553 -21.49 -26.16 -2.66
N TRP A 554 -22.82 -26.31 -2.63
CA TRP A 554 -23.54 -26.57 -1.38
C TRP A 554 -24.67 -27.57 -1.58
N ARG A 555 -25.03 -28.21 -0.48
CA ARG A 555 -26.12 -29.18 -0.39
C ARG A 555 -27.02 -28.77 0.76
N ASP A 556 -28.31 -28.68 0.45
CA ASP A 556 -29.35 -28.29 1.40
C ASP A 556 -30.31 -29.48 1.61
N ARG A 557 -30.73 -29.73 2.85
CA ARG A 557 -31.87 -30.60 3.18
C ARG A 557 -33.00 -29.73 3.70
N TYR A 558 -34.17 -29.80 3.06
CA TYR A 558 -35.29 -28.92 3.35
C TYR A 558 -36.32 -29.62 4.23
N GLN A 559 -36.78 -28.92 5.25
CA GLN A 559 -37.76 -29.41 6.22
C GLN A 559 -38.78 -28.29 6.52
N LEU A 560 -39.96 -28.65 7.02
CA LEU A 560 -40.86 -27.70 7.67
C LEU A 560 -40.34 -27.37 9.07
N GLN A 561 -40.70 -26.22 9.62
CA GLN A 561 -40.37 -25.84 11.00
C GLN A 561 -40.99 -26.82 12.04
N THR A 562 -41.95 -27.64 11.62
CA THR A 562 -42.57 -28.73 12.40
C THR A 562 -41.77 -30.05 12.36
N GLY A 563 -40.76 -30.17 11.48
CA GLY A 563 -39.91 -31.36 11.31
C GLY A 563 -40.21 -32.21 10.07
N GLY A 564 -41.31 -31.97 9.36
CA GLY A 564 -41.66 -32.67 8.13
C GLY A 564 -40.61 -32.54 7.04
N HIS A 565 -40.20 -33.65 6.41
CA HIS A 565 -39.11 -33.67 5.43
C HIS A 565 -39.62 -33.36 4.02
N LEU A 566 -39.14 -32.27 3.41
CA LEU A 566 -39.64 -31.77 2.12
C LEU A 566 -38.77 -32.18 0.93
N GLY A 567 -37.47 -32.42 1.16
CA GLY A 567 -36.57 -32.86 0.10
C GLY A 567 -35.12 -32.42 0.30
N SER A 568 -34.36 -32.39 -0.80
CA SER A 568 -32.96 -31.99 -0.80
C SER A 568 -32.59 -31.21 -2.06
N GLY A 569 -31.60 -30.33 -1.95
CA GLY A 569 -31.04 -29.53 -3.04
C GLY A 569 -29.53 -29.75 -3.16
N ARG A 570 -29.03 -29.76 -4.40
CA ARG A 570 -27.61 -29.69 -4.71
C ARG A 570 -27.39 -28.55 -5.68
N HIS A 571 -26.44 -27.69 -5.34
CA HIS A 571 -26.24 -26.44 -6.03
C HIS A 571 -24.78 -26.24 -6.34
N THR A 572 -24.50 -25.55 -7.44
CA THR A 572 -23.14 -25.19 -7.83
C THR A 572 -23.18 -23.83 -8.49
N ALA A 573 -22.29 -22.94 -8.11
CA ALA A 573 -22.14 -21.62 -8.70
C ALA A 573 -20.68 -21.36 -9.07
N LEU A 574 -20.50 -20.65 -10.17
CA LEU A 574 -19.23 -20.15 -10.67
C LEU A 574 -19.41 -18.67 -10.99
N SER A 575 -18.48 -17.84 -10.54
CA SER A 575 -18.42 -16.43 -10.95
C SER A 575 -17.00 -16.00 -11.27
N TYR A 576 -16.91 -15.05 -12.18
CA TYR A 576 -15.70 -14.35 -12.60
C TYR A 576 -15.96 -12.86 -12.53
N THR A 577 -15.02 -12.11 -11.97
CA THR A 577 -15.07 -10.64 -11.90
C THR A 577 -13.73 -10.08 -12.33
N HIS A 578 -13.77 -9.07 -13.21
CA HIS A 578 -12.63 -8.26 -13.63
C HIS A 578 -12.83 -6.80 -13.20
N THR A 579 -11.90 -6.28 -12.41
CA THR A 579 -11.88 -4.89 -11.96
C THR A 579 -11.08 -4.04 -12.94
N TYR A 580 -11.72 -3.06 -13.60
CA TYR A 580 -11.05 -2.13 -14.52
C TYR A 580 -10.33 -1.00 -13.78
N ARG A 581 -10.83 -0.62 -12.62
CA ARG A 581 -10.30 0.49 -11.81
C ARG A 581 -10.41 0.15 -10.33
N LEU A 582 -9.28 0.17 -9.63
CA LEU A 582 -9.18 -0.15 -8.20
C LEU A 582 -9.57 1.04 -7.31
N ASP A 583 -9.32 2.27 -7.78
CA ASP A 583 -9.69 3.49 -7.06
C ASP A 583 -11.13 3.91 -7.32
N ALA A 584 -11.73 4.59 -6.35
CA ALA A 584 -13.07 5.12 -6.51
C ALA A 584 -13.12 6.15 -7.69
N PRO A 585 -14.11 6.05 -8.60
CA PRO A 585 -15.14 5.02 -8.66
C PRO A 585 -14.60 3.66 -9.14
N THR A 586 -14.84 2.60 -8.37
CA THR A 586 -14.49 1.25 -8.82
C THR A 586 -15.43 0.83 -9.93
N VAL A 587 -14.92 0.06 -10.90
CA VAL A 587 -15.74 -0.46 -12.00
C VAL A 587 -15.36 -1.92 -12.21
N ASP A 588 -16.33 -2.81 -12.00
CA ASP A 588 -16.14 -4.25 -12.14
C ASP A 588 -17.13 -4.81 -13.15
N VAL A 589 -16.64 -5.68 -14.03
CA VAL A 589 -17.47 -6.48 -14.93
C VAL A 589 -17.35 -7.93 -14.51
N GLY A 590 -18.48 -8.60 -14.38
CA GLY A 590 -18.51 -10.00 -13.99
C GLY A 590 -19.46 -10.83 -14.82
N ALA A 591 -19.19 -12.13 -14.84
CA ALA A 591 -20.08 -13.15 -15.37
C ALA A 591 -20.28 -14.21 -14.30
N PHE A 592 -21.48 -14.79 -14.25
CA PHE A 592 -21.78 -15.86 -13.32
C PHE A 592 -22.67 -16.91 -13.97
N TRP A 593 -22.57 -18.11 -13.42
CA TRP A 593 -23.39 -19.27 -13.78
C TRP A 593 -23.67 -20.08 -12.52
N SER A 594 -24.88 -20.60 -12.40
CA SER A 594 -25.26 -21.52 -11.35
C SER A 594 -26.23 -22.58 -11.85
N ASN A 595 -26.20 -23.74 -11.20
CA ASN A 595 -27.08 -24.86 -11.45
C ASN A 595 -27.69 -25.34 -10.13
N HIS A 596 -29.01 -25.49 -10.11
CA HIS A 596 -29.80 -25.83 -8.94
C HIS A 596 -30.61 -27.09 -9.23
N ALA A 597 -30.31 -28.18 -8.52
CA ALA A 597 -31.00 -29.46 -8.67
C ALA A 597 -31.71 -29.83 -7.36
N TYR A 598 -33.03 -30.03 -7.44
CA TYR A 598 -33.90 -30.36 -6.32
C TYR A 598 -34.45 -31.77 -6.47
N ARG A 599 -34.51 -32.49 -5.33
CA ARG A 599 -35.22 -33.75 -5.16
C ARG A 599 -36.34 -33.52 -4.16
N ARG A 600 -37.57 -33.81 -4.57
CA ARG A 600 -38.80 -33.47 -3.85
C ARG A 600 -39.40 -34.73 -3.23
N ASN A 601 -39.90 -34.59 -2.01
CA ASN A 601 -40.76 -35.60 -1.40
C ASN A 601 -42.22 -35.24 -1.69
N ASP A 602 -43.09 -36.26 -1.72
CA ASP A 602 -44.53 -36.05 -1.93
C ASP A 602 -45.15 -35.35 -0.70
N PRO A 603 -45.79 -34.17 -0.88
CA PRO A 603 -46.53 -33.50 0.18
C PRO A 603 -47.61 -34.37 0.84
N ALA A 604 -48.13 -35.40 0.16
CA ALA A 604 -49.13 -36.32 0.73
C ALA A 604 -48.59 -37.14 1.92
N GLY A 605 -47.26 -37.24 2.07
CA GLY A 605 -46.64 -37.90 3.22
C GLY A 605 -46.61 -37.05 4.50
N LEU A 606 -47.01 -35.77 4.44
CA LEU A 606 -47.06 -34.87 5.58
C LEU A 606 -48.35 -35.11 6.39
N ALA A 607 -48.22 -35.27 7.70
CA ALA A 607 -49.34 -35.56 8.60
C ALA A 607 -49.17 -34.89 9.97
N GLY A 608 -50.25 -34.87 10.77
CA GLY A 608 -50.22 -34.33 12.12
C GLY A 608 -49.83 -32.84 12.14
N ALA A 609 -48.81 -32.50 12.93
CA ALA A 609 -48.33 -31.12 13.08
C ALA A 609 -47.84 -30.52 11.76
N ASP A 610 -47.35 -31.32 10.82
CA ASP A 610 -46.86 -30.84 9.53
C ASP A 610 -47.95 -30.15 8.70
N LEU A 611 -49.23 -30.51 8.89
CA LEU A 611 -50.36 -29.89 8.18
C LEU A 611 -50.56 -28.41 8.53
N ALA A 612 -49.81 -27.86 9.49
CA ALA A 612 -49.80 -26.43 9.80
C ALA A 612 -49.48 -25.55 8.58
N TYR A 613 -48.78 -26.07 7.55
CA TYR A 613 -48.52 -25.33 6.31
C TYR A 613 -49.79 -24.98 5.53
N LEU A 614 -50.91 -25.70 5.75
CA LEU A 614 -52.16 -25.49 5.02
C LEU A 614 -52.73 -24.08 5.23
N ARG A 615 -52.34 -23.38 6.30
CA ARG A 615 -52.70 -21.97 6.51
C ARG A 615 -52.24 -21.04 5.37
N TYR A 616 -51.16 -21.41 4.68
CA TYR A 616 -50.61 -20.64 3.58
C TYR A 616 -51.29 -20.99 2.25
N LEU A 617 -51.89 -22.18 2.16
CA LEU A 617 -52.53 -22.69 0.96
C LEU A 617 -53.96 -22.13 0.86
N PRO A 618 -54.39 -21.61 -0.30
CA PRO A 618 -55.78 -21.27 -0.55
C PRO A 618 -56.68 -22.52 -0.45
N PRO A 619 -57.92 -22.43 0.09
CA PRO A 619 -58.81 -23.57 0.24
C PRO A 619 -59.12 -24.33 -1.07
N GLN A 620 -59.08 -23.63 -2.20
CA GLN A 620 -59.37 -24.19 -3.53
C GLN A 620 -58.17 -24.89 -4.17
N SER A 621 -56.99 -24.84 -3.55
CA SER A 621 -55.73 -25.37 -4.08
C SER A 621 -55.28 -26.66 -3.42
N PHE A 622 -56.21 -27.36 -2.76
CA PHE A 622 -55.98 -28.64 -2.08
C PHE A 622 -56.29 -29.83 -3.00
N PRO A 623 -55.45 -30.90 -3.04
CA PRO A 623 -54.18 -31.06 -2.33
C PRO A 623 -53.05 -30.22 -2.97
N ALA A 624 -52.04 -29.87 -2.17
CA ALA A 624 -50.88 -29.14 -2.66
C ALA A 624 -50.11 -29.96 -3.71
N GLY A 625 -49.81 -29.35 -4.86
CA GLY A 625 -49.04 -30.00 -5.92
C GLY A 625 -47.59 -30.31 -5.51
N ALA A 626 -46.97 -31.27 -6.22
CA ALA A 626 -45.61 -31.72 -5.92
C ALA A 626 -44.52 -30.62 -5.98
N SER A 627 -44.76 -29.51 -6.68
CA SER A 627 -43.86 -28.36 -6.79
C SER A 627 -44.15 -27.23 -5.79
N TYR A 628 -45.07 -27.43 -4.84
CA TYR A 628 -45.52 -26.36 -3.93
C TYR A 628 -44.40 -25.84 -3.01
N PHE A 629 -43.59 -26.74 -2.45
CA PHE A 629 -42.51 -26.36 -1.51
C PHE A 629 -41.19 -26.04 -2.21
N LEU A 630 -40.80 -26.86 -3.19
CA LEU A 630 -39.50 -26.79 -3.84
C LEU A 630 -39.65 -26.60 -5.36
N PRO A 631 -38.85 -25.69 -5.97
CA PRO A 631 -38.91 -25.42 -7.39
C PRO A 631 -38.43 -26.62 -8.23
N ASP A 632 -38.64 -26.53 -9.55
CA ASP A 632 -38.01 -27.45 -10.51
C ASP A 632 -36.51 -27.17 -10.64
N ASN A 633 -35.77 -28.13 -11.20
CA ASN A 633 -34.36 -27.93 -11.54
C ASN A 633 -34.21 -26.79 -12.57
N PHE A 634 -33.23 -25.93 -12.33
CA PHE A 634 -32.92 -24.81 -13.21
C PHE A 634 -31.42 -24.47 -13.22
N SER A 635 -30.96 -23.96 -14.36
CA SER A 635 -29.72 -23.19 -14.49
C SER A 635 -30.02 -21.70 -14.58
N PHE A 636 -29.11 -20.89 -14.02
CA PHE A 636 -29.18 -19.43 -13.98
C PHE A 636 -27.81 -18.85 -14.33
N TYR A 637 -27.75 -17.88 -15.23
CA TYR A 637 -26.48 -17.24 -15.60
C TYR A 637 -26.70 -15.81 -16.04
N GLY A 638 -25.64 -15.02 -16.04
CA GLY A 638 -25.74 -13.61 -16.38
C GLY A 638 -24.41 -12.89 -16.45
N ILE A 639 -24.49 -11.65 -16.91
CA ILE A 639 -23.39 -10.69 -16.94
C ILE A 639 -23.81 -9.49 -16.09
N GLN A 640 -22.89 -8.99 -15.28
CA GLN A 640 -23.12 -7.86 -14.39
C GLN A 640 -22.04 -6.78 -14.56
N LEU A 641 -22.44 -5.54 -14.34
CA LEU A 641 -21.59 -4.39 -14.22
C LEU A 641 -21.87 -3.75 -12.86
N THR A 642 -20.83 -3.54 -12.06
CA THR A 642 -20.93 -2.95 -10.73
C THR A 642 -19.98 -1.78 -10.56
N THR A 643 -20.39 -0.82 -9.73
CA THR A 643 -19.55 0.29 -9.32
C THR A 643 -19.74 0.60 -7.85
N ASN A 644 -18.63 0.80 -7.13
CA ASN A 644 -18.62 1.30 -5.76
C ASN A 644 -19.42 0.47 -4.74
N MET A 645 -19.72 -0.80 -5.03
CA MET A 645 -20.60 -1.64 -4.20
C MET A 645 -20.11 -1.80 -2.75
N ARG A 646 -18.81 -1.60 -2.49
CA ARG A 646 -18.23 -1.61 -1.15
C ARG A 646 -18.86 -0.57 -0.20
N PHE A 647 -19.24 0.61 -0.72
CA PHE A 647 -19.80 1.69 0.11
C PHE A 647 -21.18 1.34 0.69
N GLU A 648 -21.84 0.27 0.22
CA GLU A 648 -23.06 -0.20 0.87
C GLU A 648 -22.82 -0.53 2.37
N ARG A 649 -21.62 -1.04 2.68
CA ARG A 649 -21.23 -1.50 4.02
C ARG A 649 -20.04 -0.75 4.61
N ASP A 650 -19.10 -0.31 3.80
CA ASP A 650 -17.87 0.34 4.27
C ASP A 650 -18.15 1.80 4.58
N TYR A 651 -17.56 2.30 5.67
CA TYR A 651 -17.70 3.70 6.06
C TYR A 651 -17.18 4.62 4.94
N THR A 652 -17.92 5.69 4.66
CA THR A 652 -17.46 6.79 3.82
C THR A 652 -17.99 8.09 4.39
N ARG A 653 -17.10 9.06 4.62
CA ARG A 653 -17.49 10.38 5.13
C ARG A 653 -18.38 11.13 4.15
N ALA A 654 -18.04 11.09 2.85
CA ALA A 654 -18.85 11.71 1.80
C ALA A 654 -19.98 10.78 1.36
N MET A 655 -21.10 11.36 0.92
CA MET A 655 -22.17 10.61 0.24
C MET A 655 -21.66 10.09 -1.10
N ARG A 656 -21.58 8.77 -1.25
CA ARG A 656 -21.08 8.09 -2.45
C ARG A 656 -22.20 7.24 -3.08
N PRO A 657 -22.45 7.39 -4.39
CA PRO A 657 -23.35 6.49 -5.09
C PRO A 657 -22.67 5.17 -5.41
N PHE A 658 -23.47 4.11 -5.40
CA PHE A 658 -23.10 2.79 -5.89
C PHE A 658 -24.25 2.18 -6.69
N ALA A 659 -23.88 1.31 -7.62
CA ALA A 659 -24.84 0.69 -8.51
C ALA A 659 -24.36 -0.69 -8.97
N ALA A 660 -25.33 -1.58 -9.20
CA ALA A 660 -25.15 -2.84 -9.88
C ALA A 660 -26.28 -3.02 -10.89
N VAL A 661 -25.92 -3.43 -12.11
CA VAL A 661 -26.88 -3.83 -13.14
C VAL A 661 -26.45 -5.19 -13.70
N ALA A 662 -27.41 -6.10 -13.86
CA ALA A 662 -27.14 -7.38 -14.50
C ALA A 662 -28.23 -7.75 -15.49
N ARG A 663 -27.80 -8.42 -16.55
CA ARG A 663 -28.69 -9.14 -17.46
C ARG A 663 -28.61 -10.63 -17.12
N THR A 664 -29.76 -11.24 -16.90
CA THR A 664 -29.84 -12.62 -16.40
C THR A 664 -30.65 -13.51 -17.35
N TRP A 665 -30.41 -14.81 -17.27
CA TRP A 665 -31.16 -15.84 -17.98
C TRP A 665 -31.45 -16.99 -17.04
N HIS A 666 -32.73 -17.36 -16.96
CA HIS A 666 -33.21 -18.47 -16.16
C HIS A 666 -33.80 -19.53 -17.08
N SER A 667 -33.27 -20.75 -17.05
CA SER A 667 -33.69 -21.84 -17.95
C SER A 667 -35.19 -22.12 -17.98
N ARG A 668 -35.91 -21.85 -16.88
CA ARG A 668 -37.37 -22.01 -16.78
C ARG A 668 -38.20 -20.75 -17.04
N GLN A 669 -37.65 -19.57 -16.80
CA GLN A 669 -38.42 -18.31 -16.79
C GLN A 669 -38.01 -17.36 -17.92
N GLY A 670 -36.93 -17.70 -18.64
CA GLY A 670 -36.39 -16.91 -19.72
C GLY A 670 -35.49 -15.77 -19.24
N PRO A 671 -35.35 -14.70 -20.05
CA PRO A 671 -34.47 -13.59 -19.74
C PRO A 671 -35.04 -12.71 -18.62
N GLY A 672 -34.16 -12.26 -17.73
CA GLY A 672 -34.44 -11.37 -16.62
C GLY A 672 -33.44 -10.22 -16.54
N TYR A 673 -33.51 -9.48 -15.44
CA TYR A 673 -32.57 -8.40 -15.12
C TYR A 673 -32.53 -8.16 -13.62
N SER A 674 -31.43 -7.57 -13.14
CA SER A 674 -31.33 -7.01 -11.80
C SER A 674 -30.76 -5.59 -11.87
N LEU A 675 -31.27 -4.73 -11.00
CA LEU A 675 -30.83 -3.37 -10.82
C LEU A 675 -30.79 -3.09 -9.32
N ARG A 676 -29.66 -2.59 -8.81
CA ARG A 676 -29.47 -2.16 -7.43
C ARG A 676 -28.80 -0.80 -7.49
N LEU A 677 -29.45 0.20 -6.90
CA LEU A 677 -28.96 1.58 -6.84
C LEU A 677 -28.95 2.01 -5.38
N GLY A 678 -27.91 2.73 -4.97
CA GLY A 678 -27.87 3.24 -3.61
C GLY A 678 -26.93 4.41 -3.41
N LEU A 679 -27.10 5.05 -2.26
CA LEU A 679 -26.26 6.12 -1.74
C LEU A 679 -25.88 5.75 -0.31
N ALA A 680 -24.60 5.91 0.03
CA ALA A 680 -24.11 5.71 1.39
C ALA A 680 -23.15 6.82 1.81
N GLY A 681 -23.17 7.18 3.09
CA GLY A 681 -22.36 8.25 3.64
C GLY A 681 -22.57 8.43 5.14
N SER A 682 -21.88 9.42 5.70
CA SER A 682 -22.02 9.84 7.09
C SER A 682 -22.87 11.11 7.20
N LEU A 683 -23.71 11.21 8.23
CA LEU A 683 -24.47 12.43 8.57
C LEU A 683 -23.85 13.20 9.74
N LEU A 684 -23.33 12.49 10.74
CA LEU A 684 -22.83 13.00 12.03
C LEU A 684 -21.30 12.85 12.19
N GLY A 685 -20.61 12.30 11.20
CA GLY A 685 -19.17 12.06 11.20
C GLY A 685 -18.82 10.60 11.52
N THR A 686 -19.30 10.05 12.63
CA THR A 686 -18.98 8.68 13.10
C THR A 686 -20.05 7.65 12.76
N ASP A 687 -20.98 7.99 11.88
CA ASP A 687 -22.11 7.16 11.48
C ASP A 687 -22.00 6.70 10.02
N HIS A 688 -22.78 5.68 9.67
CA HIS A 688 -22.94 5.19 8.31
C HIS A 688 -24.41 4.97 8.01
N LEU A 689 -24.92 5.77 7.07
CA LEU A 689 -26.25 5.65 6.50
C LEU A 689 -26.13 5.04 5.10
N SER A 690 -26.95 4.06 4.77
CA SER A 690 -27.13 3.60 3.39
C SER A 690 -28.60 3.44 3.02
N LEU A 691 -28.96 4.00 1.85
CA LEU A 691 -30.26 3.83 1.22
C LEU A 691 -30.07 3.05 -0.07
N VAL A 692 -30.78 1.93 -0.18
CA VAL A 692 -30.72 1.03 -1.33
C VAL A 692 -32.11 0.86 -1.91
N TRP A 693 -32.20 0.93 -3.23
CA TRP A 693 -33.35 0.48 -3.99
C TRP A 693 -32.90 -0.65 -4.92
N SER A 694 -33.65 -1.74 -4.96
CA SER A 694 -33.38 -2.83 -5.90
C SER A 694 -34.64 -3.35 -6.60
N LEU A 695 -34.42 -3.80 -7.83
CA LEU A 695 -35.44 -4.30 -8.74
C LEU A 695 -34.87 -5.53 -9.44
N GLY A 696 -35.58 -6.65 -9.36
CA GLY A 696 -35.15 -7.90 -9.99
C GLY A 696 -36.31 -8.61 -10.65
N LYS A 697 -36.06 -9.22 -11.80
CA LYS A 697 -37.00 -10.14 -12.45
C LYS A 697 -36.29 -11.45 -12.76
N SER A 698 -36.96 -12.56 -12.48
CA SER A 698 -36.46 -13.91 -12.76
C SER A 698 -35.13 -14.21 -12.09
N GLY A 699 -35.08 -14.02 -10.77
CA GLY A 699 -33.92 -14.33 -9.93
C GLY A 699 -33.93 -15.78 -9.43
N THR A 700 -32.87 -16.17 -8.70
CA THR A 700 -32.73 -17.52 -8.14
C THR A 700 -33.72 -17.83 -7.00
N GLN A 701 -34.15 -16.80 -6.25
CA GLN A 701 -35.00 -16.96 -5.06
C GLN A 701 -36.49 -16.63 -5.30
N SER A 702 -36.80 -15.90 -6.38
CA SER A 702 -38.17 -15.48 -6.69
C SER A 702 -38.38 -15.47 -8.20
N PRO A 703 -39.37 -16.22 -8.72
CA PRO A 703 -39.70 -16.23 -10.14
C PRO A 703 -40.21 -14.89 -10.69
N GLY A 704 -40.89 -14.13 -9.82
CA GLY A 704 -41.61 -12.93 -10.19
C GLY A 704 -40.75 -11.66 -10.20
N LEU A 705 -41.44 -10.52 -10.29
CA LEU A 705 -40.83 -9.21 -10.10
C LEU A 705 -40.66 -8.95 -8.60
N THR A 706 -39.43 -8.71 -8.17
CA THR A 706 -39.11 -8.31 -6.80
C THR A 706 -38.72 -6.83 -6.78
N ARG A 707 -39.28 -6.06 -5.84
CA ARG A 707 -38.88 -4.69 -5.55
C ARG A 707 -38.49 -4.59 -4.08
N GLU A 708 -37.40 -3.89 -3.80
CA GLU A 708 -36.91 -3.73 -2.43
C GLU A 708 -36.44 -2.29 -2.21
N ILE A 709 -36.79 -1.73 -1.06
CA ILE A 709 -36.17 -0.54 -0.50
C ILE A 709 -35.58 -0.93 0.85
N GLN A 710 -34.32 -0.60 1.07
CA GLN A 710 -33.60 -0.85 2.31
C GLN A 710 -33.00 0.46 2.81
N LEU A 711 -33.25 0.76 4.08
CA LEU A 711 -32.59 1.83 4.83
C LEU A 711 -31.78 1.19 5.95
N ASN A 712 -30.50 1.51 6.02
CA ASN A 712 -29.59 1.06 7.07
C ASN A 712 -28.94 2.28 7.72
N TYR A 713 -28.89 2.28 9.04
CA TYR A 713 -28.20 3.29 9.82
C TYR A 713 -27.40 2.62 10.93
N ARG A 714 -26.12 2.94 11.05
CA ARG A 714 -25.28 2.55 12.19
C ARG A 714 -24.53 3.76 12.73
N ASN A 715 -24.33 3.80 14.03
CA ASN A 715 -23.57 4.83 14.72
C ASN A 715 -22.48 4.17 15.58
N HIS A 716 -21.24 4.61 15.40
CA HIS A 716 -20.08 4.16 16.17
C HIS A 716 -19.90 5.06 17.41
N TYR A 717 -19.53 4.48 18.56
CA TYR A 717 -19.41 5.21 19.84
C TYR A 717 -18.23 4.75 20.70
#